data_AF-A0A935ULH5-F1
#
_entry.id   AF-A0A935ULH5-F1
#
_cell.length_a   1.000
_cell.length_b   1.000
_cell.length_c   1.000
_cell.angle_alpha   90.00
_cell.angle_beta   90.00
_cell.angle_gamma   90.00
#
_symmetry.space_group_name_H-M   'P 1'
#
loop_
_entity.id
_entity.type
_entity.pdbx_description
1 polymer ?
#
loop_
_entity_poly.entity_id
_entity_poly.type
_entity_poly.pdbx_seq_one_letter_code
_entity_poly.pdbx_strand_id
1 'polypeptide(L)'
;MSYYNIGVFGSTCGLTTPNTLQMVIHESTGLVEVFIERKACSSTTNAGRAILGIQNWGQGPGKMGSGKKCNIWNESNTAYRFTPSRGGSRYVLSELLDLSGTVVSTADTATTTAGLLDVSFTNFCPPAGSNQYVVRTTFSACDNPATLLTSLDTITINRTNSLNATAVTTNTACGPPSGTITATVPAGVGTPPYTFVLDGVITFTGASPHTFTGVTAGPHTVVITDASGGCTSTINVTVNLTNIITAIVTPSPTACTGVSNGLITVTPTSGTAPYTYSLDGGAPVAGPAPYTFTNVTSGPHTIVVTDAAGCVSNIINTVVAAGLGVSGTATPSATSCPTAANGSILVNATAGMAPLTYQLDGGAFQAGANPYTFTNVSAGAHTVVIRDFFGCTRTINVTVSPGPVLSANAVSAATSCSGATNGTITVTPTSGIAPYMFSLDGGTAVAGAAPYTFINVTAGPHTVTVTDGAGCVTNTINVIVTAGPALTTTATKTDVLCNGGATGTITVVQPSIGTAPYQYSLDGTTWQASNNFTGLVAGTYTVYYREANGCQGTLSIDVAEPTVLTATAAMIPVVCNGQNNGIITITSGGGISPYEYSIDGGTTWQSSNVFNVTAGNYTVTIRDVNNCITTQTINVTEPASLTAFSANSAASCDGGNDGVITVTANGGNSGYQYSLDGITFQSSNVFNVAPGNYTVTVKDNLGCTITFNTVVVLGSNFTLTPQTDPTICEGTSTQLQLVSNATQYVWTPSTGLSSTTIANPVANPTVTTTYYVTATLGRCSGVDTVIVNVNAAPIPNAGPDGFICYGQTYQLNASGGTQYSWSPNTYLNNPSVANPVSTPAKDIVYTLSILSDINGCASLTTDQMRIDVTPPIKVKTFPYDTVGYNGDQFQLLAVPSDSDVINYSWSPATGLSNPNIANPIVTAGAIGDVVQYRVITSTIAGCKGEGYVTVRVYKGPDIYVPTGFTPNGDGKNDKFTPFPVGIKSYKYFRVFNRWGQLIFSTTKLHDGWDGKLGGREQPSGAYVWMIEGVTKDDRVITKKGTVTLIR
;
A
#
# COMPACT_ATOMS: atom_id res chain seq x y z
N MET A 1 -48.27 48.72 -0.98
CA MET A 1 -48.48 49.90 -1.84
C MET A 1 -48.14 51.14 -1.03
N SER A 2 -47.14 51.90 -1.46
CA SER A 2 -47.04 53.32 -1.10
C SER A 2 -47.34 54.11 -2.36
N TYR A 3 -48.30 55.01 -2.31
CA TYR A 3 -48.38 56.14 -3.23
C TYR A 3 -48.76 57.41 -2.45
N TYR A 4 -47.78 57.92 -1.70
CA TYR A 4 -47.41 59.33 -1.88
C TYR A 4 -46.51 59.35 -3.15
N ASN A 5 -46.49 60.34 -4.02
CA ASN A 5 -46.17 61.77 -3.88
C ASN A 5 -46.61 62.47 -5.20
N ILE A 6 -46.42 63.76 -5.52
CA ILE A 6 -45.41 64.77 -5.21
C ILE A 6 -46.13 66.15 -5.27
N GLY A 7 -45.83 67.21 -4.51
CA GLY A 7 -44.81 67.41 -3.48
C GLY A 7 -44.02 68.72 -3.69
N VAL A 8 -43.80 69.49 -2.60
CA VAL A 8 -42.68 70.45 -2.32
C VAL A 8 -42.37 71.58 -3.34
N PHE A 9 -41.89 72.79 -2.98
CA PHE A 9 -41.54 73.54 -1.75
C PHE A 9 -42.22 74.94 -1.85
N GLY A 10 -42.26 75.88 -0.89
CA GLY A 10 -41.59 76.20 0.38
C GLY A 10 -41.74 77.74 0.53
N SER A 11 -41.81 78.36 1.72
CA SER A 11 -41.14 78.08 2.99
C SER A 11 -42.03 78.30 4.23
N THR A 12 -41.69 77.60 5.32
CA THR A 12 -42.07 77.86 6.74
C THR A 12 -43.57 77.90 7.14
N CYS A 13 -44.00 76.88 7.89
CA CYS A 13 -44.34 76.95 9.34
C CYS A 13 -45.16 75.71 9.77
N GLY A 14 -45.05 75.27 11.03
CA GLY A 14 -45.70 74.05 11.51
C GLY A 14 -46.33 74.13 12.90
N LEU A 15 -46.97 73.02 13.27
CA LEU A 15 -47.49 72.61 14.59
C LEU A 15 -48.82 73.19 15.13
N THR A 16 -49.64 72.23 15.60
CA THR A 16 -50.57 72.23 16.76
C THR A 16 -51.88 73.05 16.79
N THR A 17 -52.97 72.29 17.02
CA THR A 17 -54.33 72.66 17.49
C THR A 17 -55.31 73.37 16.53
N PRO A 18 -56.64 73.10 16.64
CA PRO A 18 -57.66 73.46 15.65
C PRO A 18 -58.35 74.80 15.96
N ASN A 19 -59.27 75.26 15.09
CA ASN A 19 -60.48 76.00 15.51
C ASN A 19 -61.58 76.08 14.44
N THR A 20 -62.80 76.33 14.90
CA THR A 20 -64.11 76.06 14.28
C THR A 20 -64.88 77.34 13.86
N LEU A 21 -66.04 77.20 13.20
CA LEU A 21 -66.96 78.29 12.82
C LEU A 21 -68.25 78.27 13.68
N GLN A 22 -68.94 79.41 13.84
CA GLN A 22 -70.19 79.54 14.61
C GLN A 22 -71.18 80.52 13.95
N MET A 23 -72.50 80.28 14.11
CA MET A 23 -73.61 81.17 13.70
C MET A 23 -74.46 81.57 14.92
N VAL A 24 -75.12 82.73 14.88
CA VAL A 24 -76.11 83.18 15.88
C VAL A 24 -77.34 83.75 15.16
N ILE A 25 -78.55 83.45 15.66
CA ILE A 25 -79.83 83.92 15.11
C ILE A 25 -80.58 84.66 16.23
N HIS A 26 -81.18 85.82 15.92
CA HIS A 26 -82.05 86.56 16.84
C HIS A 26 -83.53 86.36 16.48
N GLU A 27 -84.18 85.41 17.15
CA GLU A 27 -85.57 84.99 16.84
C GLU A 27 -86.64 86.09 17.01
N SER A 28 -86.32 87.21 17.66
CA SER A 28 -87.27 88.31 17.92
C SER A 28 -87.21 89.48 16.92
N THR A 29 -86.24 89.52 16.01
CA THR A 29 -86.05 90.64 15.05
C THR A 29 -85.95 90.24 13.58
N GLY A 30 -85.80 88.95 13.27
CA GLY A 30 -85.92 88.42 11.90
C GLY A 30 -84.75 88.73 10.95
N LEU A 31 -83.63 89.25 11.46
CA LEU A 31 -82.40 89.51 10.67
C LEU A 31 -81.30 88.50 11.00
N VAL A 32 -80.56 88.06 9.98
CA VAL A 32 -79.45 87.11 10.06
C VAL A 32 -78.22 87.71 9.37
N GLU A 33 -77.13 87.89 10.11
CA GLU A 33 -75.83 88.31 9.56
C GLU A 33 -74.88 87.10 9.40
N VAL A 34 -74.11 87.09 8.31
CA VAL A 34 -73.19 85.98 7.96
C VAL A 34 -71.83 86.54 7.56
N PHE A 35 -70.75 85.99 8.12
CA PHE A 35 -69.36 86.31 7.76
C PHE A 35 -68.56 85.04 7.45
N ILE A 36 -67.91 84.98 6.29
CA ILE A 36 -67.02 83.88 5.87
C ILE A 36 -65.83 84.45 5.09
N GLU A 37 -64.60 84.09 5.49
CA GLU A 37 -63.47 83.63 4.64
C GLU A 37 -62.19 83.48 5.52
N ARG A 38 -61.53 82.28 5.58
CA ARG A 38 -60.04 82.03 5.43
C ARG A 38 -59.48 80.60 5.84
N LYS A 39 -58.15 80.26 5.87
CA LYS A 39 -57.58 78.87 5.54
C LYS A 39 -56.17 78.41 6.01
N ALA A 40 -55.92 77.14 5.67
CA ALA A 40 -54.69 76.38 5.34
C ALA A 40 -54.14 76.53 3.87
N CYS A 41 -52.92 76.97 3.58
CA CYS A 41 -51.71 76.94 4.41
C CYS A 41 -50.74 78.07 4.02
N SER A 42 -49.87 78.42 4.97
CA SER A 42 -48.80 79.43 4.89
C SER A 42 -49.25 80.84 4.46
N SER A 43 -49.38 81.82 5.36
CA SER A 43 -49.39 81.76 6.84
C SER A 43 -50.78 82.07 7.43
N THR A 44 -51.78 82.31 6.55
CA THR A 44 -53.26 82.48 6.70
C THR A 44 -53.91 82.41 5.26
N THR A 45 -55.23 82.09 5.02
CA THR A 45 -56.15 82.51 3.84
C THR A 45 -56.90 81.55 2.83
N ASN A 46 -58.28 81.51 2.76
CA ASN A 46 -59.22 80.76 1.81
C ASN A 46 -59.84 79.28 2.00
N ALA A 47 -60.42 78.74 3.13
CA ALA A 47 -61.03 77.37 3.31
C ALA A 47 -62.54 77.44 3.62
N GLY A 48 -63.30 77.95 2.67
CA GLY A 48 -64.75 77.96 2.65
C GLY A 48 -65.18 78.26 1.23
N ARG A 49 -66.20 77.57 0.72
CA ARG A 49 -66.63 77.75 -0.67
C ARG A 49 -67.58 78.94 -0.76
N ALA A 50 -67.11 80.05 -1.32
CA ALA A 50 -67.87 81.14 -1.92
C ALA A 50 -66.89 81.98 -2.77
N ILE A 51 -67.26 82.42 -3.97
CA ILE A 51 -66.29 83.00 -4.93
C ILE A 51 -66.37 84.53 -4.94
N LEU A 52 -65.38 85.21 -4.33
CA LEU A 52 -65.17 86.66 -4.45
C LEU A 52 -63.80 86.99 -5.07
N GLY A 53 -63.76 87.94 -6.01
CA GLY A 53 -62.56 88.27 -6.79
C GLY A 53 -61.48 89.04 -6.01
N ILE A 54 -60.20 88.74 -6.28
CA ILE A 54 -59.03 89.33 -5.62
C ILE A 54 -58.22 90.19 -6.60
N GLN A 55 -57.73 91.35 -6.16
CA GLN A 55 -56.73 92.17 -6.85
C GLN A 55 -55.39 92.10 -6.10
N ASN A 56 -54.25 92.20 -6.81
CA ASN A 56 -52.93 91.93 -6.23
C ASN A 56 -52.19 93.19 -5.72
N TRP A 57 -51.09 92.94 -4.98
CA TRP A 57 -50.19 93.95 -4.39
C TRP A 57 -49.54 94.92 -5.38
N GLY A 58 -49.63 94.68 -6.70
CA GLY A 58 -49.06 95.56 -7.74
C GLY A 58 -49.93 96.75 -8.13
N GLN A 59 -51.13 96.91 -7.56
CA GLN A 59 -52.12 97.97 -7.84
C GLN A 59 -52.48 98.20 -9.33
N GLY A 60 -52.15 97.26 -10.22
CA GLY A 60 -52.70 97.24 -11.58
C GLY A 60 -54.18 96.81 -11.57
N PRO A 61 -55.04 97.34 -12.46
CA PRO A 61 -56.48 97.11 -12.44
C PRO A 61 -56.86 95.62 -12.49
N GLY A 62 -57.84 95.23 -11.67
CA GLY A 62 -58.31 93.85 -11.55
C GLY A 62 -58.79 93.27 -12.87
N LYS A 63 -58.16 92.18 -13.33
CA LYS A 63 -58.50 91.52 -14.59
C LYS A 63 -59.59 90.46 -14.37
N MET A 64 -60.78 90.68 -14.93
CA MET A 64 -61.69 89.57 -15.24
C MET A 64 -61.08 88.65 -16.32
N GLY A 65 -61.57 87.41 -16.38
CA GLY A 65 -61.02 86.36 -17.25
C GLY A 65 -60.96 86.73 -18.73
N SER A 66 -59.98 86.18 -19.44
CA SER A 66 -59.82 86.35 -20.89
C SER A 66 -61.12 86.01 -21.62
N GLY A 67 -61.66 86.96 -22.37
CA GLY A 67 -62.94 86.84 -23.08
C GLY A 67 -64.13 87.59 -22.46
N LYS A 68 -64.08 88.02 -21.18
CA LYS A 68 -65.21 88.74 -20.54
C LYS A 68 -64.81 90.10 -19.97
N LYS A 69 -64.88 91.15 -20.79
CA LYS A 69 -64.92 92.56 -20.35
C LYS A 69 -66.36 93.08 -20.36
N CYS A 70 -66.80 93.74 -19.29
CA CYS A 70 -67.84 94.77 -19.39
C CYS A 70 -67.15 96.14 -19.50
N ASN A 71 -67.19 96.77 -20.68
CA ASN A 71 -66.46 98.01 -20.99
C ASN A 71 -67.09 99.31 -20.38
N ILE A 72 -67.67 99.27 -19.16
CA ILE A 72 -68.38 100.42 -18.56
C ILE A 72 -68.12 100.60 -17.05
N TRP A 73 -66.87 100.36 -16.63
CA TRP A 73 -66.42 100.57 -15.25
C TRP A 73 -65.28 101.58 -15.21
N ASN A 74 -65.58 102.76 -14.67
CA ASN A 74 -64.64 103.85 -14.45
C ASN A 74 -64.18 103.76 -12.98
N GLU A 75 -62.90 103.92 -12.71
CA GLU A 75 -62.33 103.72 -11.37
C GLU A 75 -62.68 104.86 -10.41
N SER A 76 -63.22 104.53 -9.23
CA SER A 76 -62.97 105.27 -7.99
C SER A 76 -63.18 104.37 -6.76
N ASN A 77 -62.34 104.57 -5.73
CA ASN A 77 -62.30 103.72 -4.54
C ASN A 77 -63.55 103.89 -3.65
N THR A 78 -64.40 102.85 -3.54
CA THR A 78 -64.80 102.18 -2.27
C THR A 78 -66.05 101.29 -2.45
N ALA A 79 -66.10 100.20 -1.68
CA ALA A 79 -67.27 99.35 -1.36
C ALA A 79 -68.05 98.62 -2.48
N TYR A 80 -68.09 97.29 -2.32
CA TYR A 80 -68.96 96.28 -2.93
C TYR A 80 -70.27 96.77 -3.61
N ARG A 81 -70.34 96.72 -4.94
CA ARG A 81 -71.61 96.78 -5.71
C ARG A 81 -71.55 95.96 -7.01
N PHE A 82 -72.49 95.02 -7.17
CA PHE A 82 -72.67 94.20 -8.39
C PHE A 82 -73.80 94.74 -9.30
N THR A 83 -73.73 96.02 -9.65
CA THR A 83 -74.64 96.66 -10.63
C THR A 83 -73.83 97.48 -11.62
N PRO A 84 -73.85 97.18 -12.94
CA PRO A 84 -73.22 98.04 -13.94
C PRO A 84 -73.70 99.48 -13.82
N SER A 85 -72.83 100.45 -14.12
CA SER A 85 -73.04 101.89 -13.88
C SER A 85 -74.36 102.48 -14.44
N ARG A 86 -75.03 101.79 -15.38
CA ARG A 86 -76.40 102.10 -15.87
C ARG A 86 -77.23 100.83 -16.19
N GLY A 87 -77.06 99.73 -15.45
CA GLY A 87 -77.75 98.45 -15.71
C GLY A 87 -78.39 97.83 -14.46
N GLY A 88 -79.58 97.24 -14.64
CA GLY A 88 -80.28 96.50 -13.58
C GLY A 88 -79.50 95.27 -13.10
N SER A 89 -79.93 94.73 -11.95
CA SER A 89 -79.28 93.56 -11.32
C SER A 89 -79.20 92.37 -12.27
N ARG A 90 -78.09 91.62 -12.18
CA ARG A 90 -77.89 90.35 -12.91
C ARG A 90 -78.34 89.13 -12.12
N TYR A 91 -78.81 89.33 -10.88
CA TYR A 91 -79.56 88.35 -10.11
C TYR A 91 -80.77 87.85 -10.89
N VAL A 92 -81.06 86.55 -10.80
CA VAL A 92 -82.23 85.92 -11.43
C VAL A 92 -83.19 85.43 -10.36
N LEU A 93 -82.74 84.56 -9.46
CA LEU A 93 -83.52 84.05 -8.32
C LEU A 93 -82.59 83.39 -7.29
N SER A 94 -83.11 83.19 -6.07
CA SER A 94 -82.49 82.30 -5.08
C SER A 94 -83.50 81.23 -4.66
N GLU A 95 -83.02 80.01 -4.53
CA GLU A 95 -83.76 78.86 -4.02
C GLU A 95 -83.12 78.41 -2.72
N LEU A 96 -83.91 78.17 -1.68
CA LEU A 96 -83.48 77.39 -0.54
C LEU A 96 -83.82 75.94 -0.85
N LEU A 97 -82.83 75.06 -0.72
CA LEU A 97 -82.96 73.63 -0.98
C LEU A 97 -82.65 72.83 0.29
N ASP A 98 -83.18 71.63 0.39
CA ASP A 98 -82.68 70.64 1.35
C ASP A 98 -81.33 70.04 0.90
N LEU A 99 -80.73 69.21 1.76
CA LEU A 99 -79.47 68.51 1.44
C LEU A 99 -79.60 67.47 0.31
N SER A 100 -80.82 67.08 -0.10
CA SER A 100 -81.03 66.22 -1.28
C SER A 100 -80.95 67.02 -2.60
N GLY A 101 -81.00 68.35 -2.53
CA GLY A 101 -81.04 69.25 -3.67
C GLY A 101 -82.44 69.56 -4.19
N THR A 102 -83.48 69.32 -3.36
CA THR A 102 -84.88 69.66 -3.65
C THR A 102 -85.21 71.06 -3.14
N VAL A 103 -85.88 71.90 -3.94
CA VAL A 103 -86.25 73.28 -3.56
C VAL A 103 -87.36 73.26 -2.51
N VAL A 104 -87.12 73.86 -1.34
CA VAL A 104 -88.08 73.96 -0.21
C VAL A 104 -88.71 75.35 -0.08
N SER A 105 -88.06 76.40 -0.60
CA SER A 105 -88.63 77.74 -0.75
C SER A 105 -87.87 78.49 -1.86
N THR A 106 -88.57 79.31 -2.64
CA THR A 106 -87.94 80.25 -3.59
C THR A 106 -88.04 81.65 -2.98
N ALA A 107 -86.97 82.44 -3.07
CA ALA A 107 -86.94 83.77 -2.49
C ALA A 107 -87.70 84.79 -3.33
N ASP A 108 -88.54 85.56 -2.67
CA ASP A 108 -89.02 86.84 -3.16
C ASP A 108 -87.91 87.89 -3.04
N THR A 109 -87.95 88.90 -3.92
CA THR A 109 -86.99 90.01 -3.90
C THR A 109 -87.67 91.36 -3.72
N ALA A 110 -87.17 92.17 -2.81
CA ALA A 110 -87.61 93.55 -2.61
C ALA A 110 -86.46 94.52 -2.87
N THR A 111 -86.71 95.54 -3.69
CA THR A 111 -85.72 96.61 -3.94
C THR A 111 -85.78 97.63 -2.81
N THR A 112 -84.68 97.85 -2.10
CA THR A 112 -84.61 98.85 -1.03
C THR A 112 -84.44 100.27 -1.59
N THR A 113 -84.76 101.28 -0.78
CA THR A 113 -84.63 102.70 -1.13
C THR A 113 -83.20 103.15 -1.46
N ALA A 114 -82.17 102.34 -1.14
CA ALA A 114 -80.78 102.57 -1.52
C ALA A 114 -80.36 101.91 -2.85
N GLY A 115 -81.30 101.29 -3.57
CA GLY A 115 -81.04 100.57 -4.84
C GLY A 115 -80.32 99.24 -4.66
N LEU A 116 -80.41 98.64 -3.47
CA LEU A 116 -79.96 97.27 -3.21
C LEU A 116 -81.15 96.30 -3.37
N LEU A 117 -80.86 95.03 -3.64
CA LEU A 117 -81.86 93.99 -3.81
C LEU A 117 -81.81 93.06 -2.59
N ASP A 118 -82.82 93.15 -1.73
CA ASP A 118 -82.97 92.24 -0.59
C ASP A 118 -83.67 90.96 -1.07
N VAL A 119 -83.24 89.83 -0.52
CA VAL A 119 -83.66 88.48 -0.91
C VAL A 119 -84.22 87.79 0.33
N SER A 120 -85.51 87.48 0.33
CA SER A 120 -86.20 86.89 1.48
C SER A 120 -86.97 85.64 1.07
N PHE A 121 -86.76 84.54 1.79
CA PHE A 121 -87.53 83.31 1.59
C PHE A 121 -88.89 83.40 2.30
N THR A 122 -89.91 82.82 1.69
CA THR A 122 -91.22 82.67 2.33
C THR A 122 -91.11 81.74 3.55
N ASN A 123 -91.77 82.12 4.65
CA ASN A 123 -91.74 81.34 5.89
C ASN A 123 -92.26 79.92 5.67
N PHE A 124 -91.40 78.92 5.88
CA PHE A 124 -91.74 77.51 5.85
C PHE A 124 -91.53 76.85 7.22
N CYS A 125 -92.01 75.62 7.39
CA CYS A 125 -92.00 74.89 8.65
C CYS A 125 -90.90 73.81 8.64
N PRO A 126 -89.64 74.12 9.03
CA PRO A 126 -88.59 73.10 9.12
C PRO A 126 -88.89 72.10 10.25
N PRO A 127 -88.40 70.85 10.17
CA PRO A 127 -88.51 69.88 11.25
C PRO A 127 -87.94 70.41 12.58
N ALA A 128 -88.45 69.93 13.71
CA ALA A 128 -87.90 70.28 15.02
C ALA A 128 -86.45 69.78 15.15
N GLY A 129 -85.59 70.58 15.79
CA GLY A 129 -84.15 70.33 15.85
C GLY A 129 -83.34 71.16 14.86
N SER A 130 -82.07 70.78 14.64
CA SER A 130 -81.10 71.50 13.83
C SER A 130 -80.99 70.89 12.43
N ASN A 131 -81.39 71.65 11.40
CA ASN A 131 -81.51 71.15 10.03
C ASN A 131 -80.70 72.03 9.06
N GLN A 132 -79.97 71.38 8.14
CA GLN A 132 -79.17 72.08 7.12
C GLN A 132 -79.91 72.21 5.79
N TYR A 133 -79.71 73.35 5.14
CA TYR A 133 -80.30 73.72 3.86
C TYR A 133 -79.24 74.40 2.99
N VAL A 134 -79.39 74.34 1.67
CA VAL A 134 -78.48 74.97 0.69
C VAL A 134 -79.21 76.11 -0.02
N VAL A 135 -78.75 77.34 0.13
CA VAL A 135 -79.15 78.46 -0.72
C VAL A 135 -78.43 78.36 -2.06
N ARG A 136 -79.20 78.26 -3.15
CA ARG A 136 -78.73 78.37 -4.53
C ARG A 136 -79.13 79.71 -5.10
N THR A 137 -78.18 80.60 -5.35
CA THR A 137 -78.47 81.87 -6.04
C THR A 137 -78.01 81.81 -7.49
N THR A 138 -78.92 82.16 -8.40
CA THR A 138 -78.73 82.12 -9.85
C THR A 138 -78.54 83.54 -10.40
N PHE A 139 -77.58 83.71 -11.30
CA PHE A 139 -77.22 84.97 -11.94
C PHE A 139 -77.08 84.79 -13.46
N SER A 140 -77.34 85.84 -14.24
CA SER A 140 -77.08 85.87 -15.68
C SER A 140 -75.63 86.27 -15.99
N ALA A 141 -74.99 85.58 -16.93
CA ALA A 141 -73.60 85.85 -17.31
C ALA A 141 -73.45 87.21 -18.04
N CYS A 142 -72.32 87.89 -17.81
CA CYS A 142 -72.10 89.26 -18.28
C CYS A 142 -71.94 89.42 -19.80
N ASP A 143 -71.54 88.36 -20.48
CA ASP A 143 -71.26 88.28 -21.93
C ASP A 143 -72.43 87.69 -22.73
N ASN A 144 -73.21 86.79 -22.12
CA ASN A 144 -74.47 86.28 -22.67
C ASN A 144 -75.52 86.20 -21.56
N PRO A 145 -76.51 87.12 -21.52
CA PRO A 145 -77.54 87.13 -20.49
C PRO A 145 -78.43 85.88 -20.44
N ALA A 146 -78.47 85.08 -21.52
CA ALA A 146 -79.20 83.81 -21.55
C ALA A 146 -78.47 82.65 -20.83
N THR A 147 -77.17 82.79 -20.56
CA THR A 147 -76.40 81.79 -19.81
C THR A 147 -76.50 82.06 -18.32
N LEU A 148 -77.03 81.09 -17.57
CA LEU A 148 -77.17 81.17 -16.11
C LEU A 148 -75.97 80.55 -15.38
N LEU A 149 -75.59 81.14 -14.26
CA LEU A 149 -74.52 80.72 -13.35
C LEU A 149 -75.08 80.62 -11.93
N THR A 150 -74.69 79.61 -11.15
CA THR A 150 -75.21 79.38 -9.79
C THR A 150 -74.12 79.40 -8.72
N SER A 151 -74.38 80.07 -7.59
CA SER A 151 -73.69 79.84 -6.30
C SER A 151 -74.46 78.82 -5.47
N LEU A 152 -73.79 78.16 -4.54
CA LEU A 152 -74.38 77.23 -3.56
C LEU A 152 -73.72 77.46 -2.19
N ASP A 153 -74.52 77.87 -1.22
CA ASP A 153 -74.09 78.23 0.13
C ASP A 153 -74.95 77.48 1.17
N THR A 154 -74.36 76.87 2.19
CA THR A 154 -75.10 76.01 3.16
C THR A 154 -75.37 76.75 4.47
N ILE A 155 -76.63 76.74 4.92
CA ILE A 155 -77.09 77.34 6.18
C ILE A 155 -77.67 76.27 7.11
N THR A 156 -77.74 76.56 8.42
CA THR A 156 -78.40 75.71 9.41
C THR A 156 -79.54 76.48 10.09
N ILE A 157 -80.73 75.89 10.17
CA ILE A 157 -81.92 76.45 10.83
C ILE A 157 -82.31 75.54 11.98
N ASN A 158 -82.50 76.12 13.17
CA ASN A 158 -82.94 75.41 14.37
C ASN A 158 -84.40 75.76 14.66
N ARG A 159 -85.27 74.78 14.92
CA ARG A 159 -86.65 75.02 15.38
C ARG A 159 -86.91 74.28 16.69
N THR A 160 -87.50 74.98 17.66
CA THR A 160 -87.62 74.51 19.05
C THR A 160 -88.96 73.86 19.43
N ASN A 161 -90.08 74.08 18.71
CA ASN A 161 -91.39 73.50 19.08
C ASN A 161 -92.28 73.04 17.90
N SER A 162 -93.05 71.97 18.13
CA SER A 162 -94.18 71.50 17.31
C SER A 162 -95.51 71.77 18.03
N LEU A 163 -96.67 71.40 17.45
CA LEU A 163 -97.97 71.54 18.12
C LEU A 163 -98.08 70.75 19.45
N ASN A 164 -97.20 69.77 19.70
CA ASN A 164 -97.02 69.07 20.97
C ASN A 164 -98.34 68.55 21.60
N ALA A 165 -99.27 68.10 20.77
CA ALA A 165 -100.53 67.53 21.24
C ALA A 165 -100.31 66.14 21.85
N THR A 166 -101.15 65.78 22.81
CA THR A 166 -101.08 64.51 23.56
C THR A 166 -102.41 63.76 23.44
N ALA A 167 -102.38 62.43 23.55
CA ALA A 167 -103.59 61.63 23.63
C ALA A 167 -103.48 60.57 24.72
N VAL A 168 -104.60 60.31 25.40
CA VAL A 168 -104.73 59.35 26.50
C VAL A 168 -105.80 58.32 26.12
N THR A 169 -105.55 57.04 26.40
CA THR A 169 -106.47 55.96 26.05
C THR A 169 -107.04 55.26 27.28
N THR A 170 -108.22 54.65 27.13
CA THR A 170 -108.72 53.63 28.07
C THR A 170 -108.79 52.28 27.36
N ASN A 171 -108.41 51.22 28.08
CA ASN A 171 -108.38 49.85 27.55
C ASN A 171 -109.81 49.31 27.32
N THR A 172 -109.96 48.40 26.36
CA THR A 172 -111.21 47.65 26.16
C THR A 172 -111.18 46.32 26.90
N ALA A 173 -112.32 45.86 27.40
CA ALA A 173 -112.43 44.52 27.98
C ALA A 173 -112.54 43.45 26.88
N CYS A 174 -112.27 42.18 27.21
CA CYS A 174 -112.61 41.06 26.34
C CYS A 174 -114.15 40.96 26.20
N GLY A 175 -114.65 41.22 24.99
CA GLY A 175 -116.08 41.42 24.71
C GLY A 175 -116.30 42.53 23.67
N PRO A 176 -117.48 43.18 23.66
CA PRO A 176 -117.77 44.31 22.77
C PRO A 176 -116.80 45.50 22.96
N PRO A 177 -116.46 46.28 21.92
CA PRO A 177 -115.49 47.38 22.01
C PRO A 177 -115.92 48.47 22.99
N SER A 178 -115.10 48.73 24.01
CA SER A 178 -115.39 49.67 25.10
C SER A 178 -114.30 50.72 25.35
N GLY A 179 -113.23 50.75 24.55
CA GLY A 179 -112.11 51.67 24.75
C GLY A 179 -112.43 53.12 24.36
N THR A 180 -111.58 54.05 24.77
CA THR A 180 -111.67 55.48 24.41
C THR A 180 -110.31 56.07 24.09
N ILE A 181 -110.29 57.17 23.32
CA ILE A 181 -109.09 57.96 23.01
C ILE A 181 -109.44 59.45 23.17
N THR A 182 -108.79 60.14 24.11
CA THR A 182 -108.93 61.58 24.36
C THR A 182 -107.69 62.32 23.88
N ALA A 183 -107.83 63.28 22.96
CA ALA A 183 -106.75 64.07 22.37
C ALA A 183 -106.79 65.54 22.81
N THR A 184 -105.63 66.11 23.13
CA THR A 184 -105.46 67.42 23.79
C THR A 184 -104.31 68.21 23.16
N VAL A 185 -104.58 69.42 22.66
CA VAL A 185 -103.57 70.44 22.32
C VAL A 185 -103.33 71.35 23.54
N PRO A 186 -102.06 71.64 23.93
CA PRO A 186 -101.74 72.54 25.03
C PRO A 186 -102.19 74.00 24.80
N ALA A 187 -102.53 74.71 25.87
CA ALA A 187 -102.95 76.11 25.81
C ALA A 187 -101.82 77.03 25.30
N GLY A 188 -102.15 77.95 24.39
CA GLY A 188 -101.20 78.91 23.81
C GLY A 188 -100.37 78.38 22.62
N VAL A 189 -100.65 77.16 22.13
CA VAL A 189 -99.92 76.55 21.00
C VAL A 189 -100.86 76.33 19.81
N GLY A 190 -100.48 76.87 18.64
CA GLY A 190 -101.31 76.84 17.43
C GLY A 190 -102.53 77.77 17.48
N THR A 191 -103.25 77.85 16.37
CA THR A 191 -104.47 78.66 16.23
C THR A 191 -105.74 77.79 16.30
N PRO A 192 -106.62 77.98 17.30
CA PRO A 192 -107.91 77.31 17.35
C PRO A 192 -108.92 77.95 16.36
N PRO A 193 -109.95 77.22 15.89
CA PRO A 193 -110.32 75.84 16.25
C PRO A 193 -109.40 74.78 15.61
N TYR A 194 -109.29 73.62 16.26
CA TYR A 194 -108.48 72.50 15.80
C TYR A 194 -109.35 71.42 15.14
N THR A 195 -108.80 70.72 14.15
CA THR A 195 -109.44 69.54 13.55
C THR A 195 -108.71 68.28 13.97
N PHE A 196 -109.41 67.36 14.63
CA PHE A 196 -108.96 66.05 15.09
C PHE A 196 -109.50 64.97 14.15
N VAL A 197 -108.64 64.03 13.73
CA VAL A 197 -109.02 62.90 12.85
C VAL A 197 -108.48 61.60 13.44
N LEU A 198 -109.37 60.68 13.82
CA LEU A 198 -109.00 59.32 14.24
C LEU A 198 -108.98 58.37 13.03
N ASP A 199 -107.86 57.65 12.89
CA ASP A 199 -107.53 56.63 11.88
C ASP A 199 -107.76 57.08 10.42
N GLY A 200 -107.70 58.39 10.17
CA GLY A 200 -107.94 58.99 8.85
C GLY A 200 -109.41 59.01 8.41
N VAL A 201 -110.35 58.56 9.25
CA VAL A 201 -111.77 58.40 8.88
C VAL A 201 -112.72 59.24 9.74
N ILE A 202 -112.52 59.28 11.07
CA ILE A 202 -113.45 59.92 12.00
C ILE A 202 -112.95 61.33 12.33
N THR A 203 -113.57 62.35 11.74
CA THR A 203 -113.15 63.76 11.84
C THR A 203 -114.06 64.58 12.76
N PHE A 204 -113.46 65.41 13.62
CA PHE A 204 -114.13 66.39 14.47
C PHE A 204 -113.37 67.72 14.47
N THR A 205 -114.07 68.85 14.33
CA THR A 205 -113.47 70.20 14.41
C THR A 205 -114.06 70.97 15.59
N GLY A 206 -113.22 71.53 16.45
CA GLY A 206 -113.66 72.25 17.65
C GLY A 206 -112.52 72.72 18.56
N ALA A 207 -112.85 72.93 19.84
CA ALA A 207 -111.87 73.24 20.87
C ALA A 207 -111.11 71.98 21.34
N SER A 208 -109.93 72.18 21.93
CA SER A 208 -109.18 71.16 22.66
C SER A 208 -109.68 71.09 24.12
N PRO A 209 -109.83 69.90 24.74
CA PRO A 209 -109.61 68.55 24.20
C PRO A 209 -110.87 67.90 23.57
N HIS A 210 -110.70 66.82 22.81
CA HIS A 210 -111.77 66.00 22.22
C HIS A 210 -111.63 64.50 22.58
N THR A 211 -112.72 63.73 22.64
CA THR A 211 -112.70 62.29 22.99
C THR A 211 -113.52 61.42 22.04
N PHE A 212 -112.88 60.38 21.50
CA PHE A 212 -113.48 59.27 20.76
C PHE A 212 -113.83 58.12 21.72
N THR A 213 -114.94 57.41 21.49
CA THR A 213 -115.43 56.32 22.35
C THR A 213 -115.87 55.10 21.54
N GLY A 214 -115.89 53.91 22.14
CA GLY A 214 -116.23 52.65 21.46
C GLY A 214 -115.07 52.05 20.65
N VAL A 215 -113.83 52.36 21.03
CA VAL A 215 -112.62 52.00 20.29
C VAL A 215 -112.21 50.56 20.61
N THR A 216 -111.84 49.81 19.57
CA THR A 216 -111.35 48.42 19.63
C THR A 216 -109.96 48.29 20.24
N ALA A 217 -109.55 47.08 20.63
CA ALA A 217 -108.16 46.83 20.97
C ALA A 217 -107.28 46.90 19.71
N GLY A 218 -106.21 47.69 19.75
CA GLY A 218 -105.31 47.85 18.61
C GLY A 218 -104.53 49.17 18.62
N PRO A 219 -103.59 49.34 17.68
CA PRO A 219 -102.94 50.62 17.41
C PRO A 219 -103.90 51.55 16.64
N HIS A 220 -103.88 52.84 17.00
CA HIS A 220 -104.73 53.89 16.44
C HIS A 220 -103.93 55.18 16.24
N THR A 221 -104.32 56.01 15.28
CA THR A 221 -103.61 57.25 14.91
C THR A 221 -104.56 58.44 14.97
N VAL A 222 -104.24 59.46 15.77
CA VAL A 222 -104.96 60.73 15.82
C VAL A 222 -104.13 61.83 15.15
N VAL A 223 -104.64 62.42 14.07
CA VAL A 223 -104.05 63.58 13.40
C VAL A 223 -104.78 64.84 13.83
N ILE A 224 -104.05 65.89 14.19
CA ILE A 224 -104.58 67.16 14.70
C ILE A 224 -103.99 68.31 13.88
N THR A 225 -104.84 69.14 13.30
CA THR A 225 -104.45 70.28 12.44
C THR A 225 -104.99 71.58 13.03
N ASP A 226 -104.18 72.64 13.02
CA ASP A 226 -104.59 73.98 13.47
C ASP A 226 -105.30 74.79 12.37
N ALA A 227 -105.98 75.89 12.75
CA ALA A 227 -106.80 76.68 11.83
C ALA A 227 -106.00 77.36 10.69
N SER A 228 -104.68 77.49 10.85
CA SER A 228 -103.78 78.02 9.80
C SER A 228 -103.44 76.99 8.71
N GLY A 229 -103.75 75.71 8.94
CA GLY A 229 -103.50 74.59 8.01
C GLY A 229 -102.03 74.20 7.83
N GLY A 230 -101.08 75.00 8.32
CA GLY A 230 -99.64 74.79 8.12
C GLY A 230 -98.94 73.93 9.19
N CYS A 231 -99.61 73.67 10.32
CA CYS A 231 -99.07 72.83 11.39
C CYS A 231 -100.00 71.66 11.71
N THR A 232 -99.44 70.44 11.71
CA THR A 232 -100.12 69.22 12.13
C THR A 232 -99.36 68.52 13.26
N SER A 233 -100.08 67.74 14.06
CA SER A 233 -99.53 66.82 15.06
C SER A 233 -100.17 65.46 14.84
N THR A 234 -99.36 64.40 14.70
CA THR A 234 -99.86 63.02 14.57
C THR A 234 -99.45 62.24 15.80
N ILE A 235 -100.42 61.63 16.47
CA ILE A 235 -100.25 60.88 17.71
C ILE A 235 -100.67 59.45 17.46
N ASN A 236 -99.71 58.52 17.55
CA ASN A 236 -100.00 57.09 17.54
C ASN A 236 -100.23 56.64 18.99
N VAL A 237 -101.35 55.97 19.25
CA VAL A 237 -101.73 55.42 20.55
C VAL A 237 -102.15 53.97 20.40
N THR A 238 -102.37 53.27 21.51
CA THR A 238 -102.86 51.90 21.51
C THR A 238 -103.92 51.75 22.61
N VAL A 239 -105.04 51.13 22.25
CA VAL A 239 -106.06 50.66 23.19
C VAL A 239 -105.75 49.19 23.45
N ASN A 240 -105.45 48.83 24.69
CA ASN A 240 -105.09 47.44 25.01
C ASN A 240 -106.34 46.62 25.38
N LEU A 241 -106.25 45.30 25.20
CA LEU A 241 -107.25 44.36 25.68
C LEU A 241 -106.98 44.00 27.16
N THR A 242 -108.01 44.07 28.00
CA THR A 242 -107.94 43.66 29.41
C THR A 242 -108.85 42.45 29.67
N ASN A 243 -108.34 41.48 30.44
CA ASN A 243 -108.90 40.15 30.75
C ASN A 243 -108.62 39.03 29.73
N ILE A 244 -107.38 38.53 29.71
CA ILE A 244 -107.02 37.24 29.08
C ILE A 244 -106.92 36.12 30.13
N ILE A 245 -107.24 34.88 29.75
CA ILE A 245 -107.03 33.71 30.62
C ILE A 245 -105.54 33.42 30.72
N THR A 246 -105.08 33.22 31.94
CA THR A 246 -103.75 32.71 32.29
C THR A 246 -103.90 31.37 32.99
N ALA A 247 -102.96 30.46 32.74
CA ALA A 247 -102.86 29.20 33.46
C ALA A 247 -101.38 28.84 33.65
N ILE A 248 -101.04 28.24 34.79
CA ILE A 248 -99.73 27.67 35.05
C ILE A 248 -99.74 26.22 34.56
N VAL A 249 -98.78 25.89 33.68
CA VAL A 249 -98.58 24.53 33.18
C VAL A 249 -97.28 23.98 33.78
N THR A 250 -97.38 22.84 34.46
CA THR A 250 -96.27 22.15 35.12
C THR A 250 -96.08 20.77 34.49
N PRO A 251 -95.08 20.57 33.63
CA PRO A 251 -94.73 19.27 33.10
C PRO A 251 -93.96 18.44 34.15
N SER A 252 -94.15 17.13 34.14
CA SER A 252 -93.34 16.15 34.85
C SER A 252 -92.65 15.23 33.83
N PRO A 253 -91.32 15.03 33.91
CA PRO A 253 -90.57 14.29 32.90
C PRO A 253 -90.99 12.82 32.80
N THR A 254 -90.74 12.22 31.64
CA THR A 254 -90.77 10.76 31.45
C THR A 254 -89.65 10.09 32.26
N ALA A 255 -89.68 8.77 32.45
CA ALA A 255 -88.60 8.05 33.16
C ALA A 255 -87.26 8.09 32.39
N CYS A 256 -87.32 7.89 31.06
CA CYS A 256 -86.20 8.07 30.14
C CYS A 256 -86.71 8.26 28.71
N THR A 257 -85.82 8.72 27.82
CA THR A 257 -86.12 8.93 26.39
C THR A 257 -86.76 7.69 25.75
N GLY A 258 -87.93 7.85 25.14
CA GLY A 258 -88.67 6.77 24.47
C GLY A 258 -89.74 6.07 25.31
N VAL A 259 -89.89 6.41 26.60
CA VAL A 259 -90.96 5.88 27.47
C VAL A 259 -92.08 6.93 27.64
N SER A 260 -93.32 6.60 27.27
CA SER A 260 -94.46 7.54 27.30
C SER A 260 -95.18 7.58 28.65
N ASN A 261 -94.49 7.99 29.72
CA ASN A 261 -95.03 8.04 31.08
C ASN A 261 -94.89 9.40 31.79
N GLY A 262 -94.64 10.48 31.04
CA GLY A 262 -94.62 11.85 31.57
C GLY A 262 -96.03 12.38 31.85
N LEU A 263 -96.10 13.52 32.55
CA LEU A 263 -97.36 14.17 32.94
C LEU A 263 -97.35 15.65 32.57
N ILE A 264 -98.52 16.25 32.35
CA ILE A 264 -98.68 17.71 32.27
C ILE A 264 -99.86 18.11 33.16
N THR A 265 -99.60 18.90 34.21
CA THR A 265 -100.65 19.47 35.07
C THR A 265 -100.90 20.93 34.70
N VAL A 266 -102.15 21.31 34.51
CA VAL A 266 -102.61 22.64 34.10
C VAL A 266 -103.47 23.24 35.21
N THR A 267 -103.12 24.44 35.66
CA THR A 267 -103.81 25.16 36.74
C THR A 267 -104.21 26.56 36.24
N PRO A 268 -105.48 26.80 35.88
CA PRO A 268 -105.97 28.14 35.56
C PRO A 268 -105.75 29.12 36.72
N THR A 269 -105.23 30.30 36.41
CA THR A 269 -104.94 31.39 37.37
C THR A 269 -105.81 32.62 37.16
N SER A 270 -106.55 32.69 36.04
CA SER A 270 -107.61 33.67 35.79
C SER A 270 -108.72 33.06 34.92
N GLY A 271 -109.79 33.82 34.67
CA GLY A 271 -111.00 33.33 33.99
C GLY A 271 -112.00 32.67 34.94
N THR A 272 -113.19 32.36 34.45
CA THR A 272 -114.34 31.91 35.25
C THR A 272 -114.66 30.44 35.01
N ALA A 273 -114.62 29.61 36.06
CA ALA A 273 -114.98 28.20 35.96
C ALA A 273 -116.46 28.00 35.52
N PRO A 274 -116.82 26.87 34.86
CA PRO A 274 -115.97 25.74 34.47
C PRO A 274 -114.95 26.03 33.37
N TYR A 275 -113.88 25.23 33.30
CA TYR A 275 -112.84 25.30 32.28
C TYR A 275 -112.83 24.05 31.40
N THR A 276 -112.37 24.20 30.16
CA THR A 276 -111.99 23.09 29.26
C THR A 276 -110.54 23.21 28.85
N TYR A 277 -109.87 22.07 28.70
CA TYR A 277 -108.44 21.95 28.40
C TYR A 277 -108.22 21.16 27.12
N SER A 278 -107.36 21.65 26.22
CA SER A 278 -106.87 20.92 25.06
C SER A 278 -105.35 20.73 25.18
N LEU A 279 -104.86 19.55 24.80
CA LEU A 279 -103.45 19.22 24.62
C LEU A 279 -103.22 18.92 23.13
N ASP A 280 -102.23 19.55 22.52
CA ASP A 280 -101.78 19.35 21.14
C ASP A 280 -102.87 19.46 20.08
N GLY A 281 -103.84 20.36 20.30
CA GLY A 281 -104.99 20.56 19.40
C GLY A 281 -106.01 19.42 19.46
N GLY A 282 -105.89 18.48 20.41
CA GLY A 282 -106.90 17.47 20.68
C GLY A 282 -108.23 18.08 21.16
N ALA A 283 -109.31 17.29 21.11
CA ALA A 283 -110.64 17.75 21.50
C ALA A 283 -110.65 18.33 22.93
N PRO A 284 -111.27 19.51 23.18
CA PRO A 284 -111.32 20.10 24.52
C PRO A 284 -112.01 19.18 25.53
N VAL A 285 -111.33 18.90 26.64
CA VAL A 285 -111.82 18.07 27.74
C VAL A 285 -112.23 18.97 28.91
N ALA A 286 -113.47 18.83 29.39
CA ALA A 286 -113.91 19.51 30.61
C ALA A 286 -113.25 18.89 31.84
N GLY A 287 -112.75 19.71 32.76
CA GLY A 287 -112.06 19.22 33.96
C GLY A 287 -112.06 20.22 35.12
N PRO A 288 -111.76 19.76 36.35
CA PRO A 288 -111.52 20.66 37.48
C PRO A 288 -110.26 21.50 37.26
N ALA A 289 -110.05 22.50 38.12
CA ALA A 289 -108.78 23.20 38.26
C ALA A 289 -108.09 22.72 39.55
N PRO A 290 -106.86 22.15 39.51
CA PRO A 290 -106.06 21.80 38.32
C PRO A 290 -106.53 20.52 37.60
N TYR A 291 -106.08 20.34 36.36
CA TYR A 291 -106.29 19.14 35.54
C TYR A 291 -104.95 18.55 35.07
N THR A 292 -104.83 17.21 35.00
CA THR A 292 -103.57 16.53 34.63
C THR A 292 -103.75 15.59 33.45
N PHE A 293 -102.96 15.80 32.40
CA PHE A 293 -102.76 14.84 31.32
C PHE A 293 -101.71 13.79 31.75
N THR A 294 -101.98 12.52 31.46
CA THR A 294 -101.13 11.37 31.81
C THR A 294 -100.61 10.65 30.57
N ASN A 295 -99.53 9.87 30.71
CA ASN A 295 -98.86 9.13 29.62
C ASN A 295 -98.37 10.02 28.47
N VAL A 296 -97.91 11.23 28.81
CA VAL A 296 -97.38 12.19 27.86
C VAL A 296 -95.95 11.78 27.47
N THR A 297 -95.65 11.86 26.17
CA THR A 297 -94.30 11.63 25.61
C THR A 297 -93.31 12.71 26.04
N SER A 298 -92.00 12.44 25.96
CA SER A 298 -91.00 13.51 26.07
C SER A 298 -90.95 14.34 24.78
N GLY A 299 -91.18 15.65 24.86
CA GLY A 299 -91.21 16.54 23.70
C GLY A 299 -91.86 17.90 24.00
N PRO A 300 -91.91 18.80 22.99
CA PRO A 300 -92.72 20.01 23.06
C PRO A 300 -94.21 19.69 22.95
N HIS A 301 -95.01 20.36 23.76
CA HIS A 301 -96.46 20.20 23.85
C HIS A 301 -97.15 21.57 23.94
N THR A 302 -98.38 21.66 23.45
CA THR A 302 -99.17 22.90 23.39
C THR A 302 -100.48 22.72 24.15
N ILE A 303 -100.82 23.69 25.01
CA ILE A 303 -102.01 23.65 25.86
C ILE A 303 -102.87 24.88 25.59
N VAL A 304 -104.18 24.68 25.47
CA VAL A 304 -105.18 25.76 25.41
C VAL A 304 -106.21 25.57 26.51
N VAL A 305 -106.56 26.66 27.20
CA VAL A 305 -107.59 26.71 28.24
C VAL A 305 -108.70 27.67 27.82
N THR A 306 -109.95 27.24 27.92
CA THR A 306 -111.14 28.07 27.66
C THR A 306 -112.00 28.11 28.92
N ASP A 307 -112.52 29.29 29.27
CA ASP A 307 -113.39 29.49 30.43
C ASP A 307 -114.87 29.62 30.06
N ALA A 308 -115.72 29.74 31.08
CA ALA A 308 -117.17 29.83 30.91
C ALA A 308 -117.65 31.13 30.24
N ALA A 309 -116.82 32.17 30.16
CA ALA A 309 -117.13 33.42 29.46
C ALA A 309 -116.80 33.37 27.97
N GLY A 310 -116.22 32.25 27.48
CA GLY A 310 -115.75 32.09 26.11
C GLY A 310 -114.41 32.77 25.85
N CYS A 311 -113.73 33.26 26.89
CA CYS A 311 -112.34 33.67 26.77
C CYS A 311 -111.48 32.44 26.50
N VAL A 312 -110.39 32.62 25.75
CA VAL A 312 -109.43 31.57 25.43
C VAL A 312 -108.04 32.05 25.87
N SER A 313 -107.26 31.19 26.49
CA SER A 313 -105.86 31.50 26.79
C SER A 313 -105.07 31.65 25.48
N ASN A 314 -103.95 32.37 25.53
CA ASN A 314 -102.92 32.17 24.52
C ASN A 314 -102.48 30.68 24.53
N ILE A 315 -101.93 30.19 23.41
CA ILE A 315 -101.36 28.84 23.36
C ILE A 315 -100.19 28.79 24.35
N ILE A 316 -100.29 27.91 25.34
CA ILE A 316 -99.27 27.72 26.37
C ILE A 316 -98.36 26.57 25.91
N ASN A 317 -97.16 26.92 25.44
CA ASN A 317 -96.15 25.94 25.09
C ASN A 317 -95.48 25.42 26.36
N THR A 318 -95.31 24.10 26.46
CA THR A 318 -94.52 23.45 27.51
C THR A 318 -93.63 22.36 26.90
N VAL A 319 -92.68 21.85 27.67
CA VAL A 319 -91.82 20.74 27.24
C VAL A 319 -91.80 19.69 28.34
N VAL A 320 -92.27 18.49 28.02
CA VAL A 320 -92.05 17.32 28.89
C VAL A 320 -90.64 16.83 28.63
N ALA A 321 -89.75 17.04 29.59
CA ALA A 321 -88.37 16.58 29.46
C ALA A 321 -88.29 15.05 29.43
N ALA A 322 -87.26 14.52 28.75
CA ALA A 322 -86.84 13.14 28.95
C ALA A 322 -86.17 13.01 30.33
N GLY A 323 -86.56 12.01 31.11
CA GLY A 323 -85.88 11.71 32.37
C GLY A 323 -84.44 11.29 32.17
N LEU A 324 -83.62 11.45 33.21
CA LEU A 324 -82.18 11.17 33.18
C LEU A 324 -81.85 9.69 32.92
N GLY A 325 -82.82 8.79 33.05
CA GLY A 325 -82.68 7.35 32.86
C GLY A 325 -81.60 6.74 33.75
N VAL A 326 -80.94 5.71 33.24
CA VAL A 326 -79.84 5.05 33.94
C VAL A 326 -78.53 5.77 33.66
N SER A 327 -77.78 6.06 34.71
CA SER A 327 -76.41 6.55 34.62
C SER A 327 -75.50 5.76 35.55
N GLY A 328 -74.21 5.71 35.24
CA GLY A 328 -73.23 5.01 36.05
C GLY A 328 -71.85 5.06 35.40
N THR A 329 -70.86 4.57 36.13
CA THR A 329 -69.49 4.37 35.64
C THR A 329 -69.13 2.89 35.69
N ALA A 330 -68.25 2.46 34.78
CA ALA A 330 -67.60 1.15 34.83
C ALA A 330 -66.09 1.40 34.99
N THR A 331 -65.53 1.02 36.14
CA THR A 331 -64.11 1.17 36.48
C THR A 331 -63.43 -0.20 36.35
N PRO A 332 -62.50 -0.39 35.40
CA PRO A 332 -61.79 -1.65 35.25
C PRO A 332 -60.62 -1.75 36.24
N SER A 333 -60.32 -2.98 36.66
CA SER A 333 -59.04 -3.36 37.26
C SER A 333 -58.29 -4.25 36.28
N ALA A 334 -57.00 -3.98 36.09
CA ALA A 334 -56.15 -4.72 35.15
C ALA A 334 -56.08 -6.22 35.49
N THR A 335 -55.96 -7.05 34.47
CA THR A 335 -55.49 -8.45 34.60
C THR A 335 -54.09 -8.48 35.22
N SER A 336 -53.68 -9.57 35.88
CA SER A 336 -52.31 -9.67 36.42
C SER A 336 -51.22 -9.62 35.36
N CYS A 337 -51.50 -10.13 34.14
CA CYS A 337 -50.63 -10.07 32.97
C CYS A 337 -51.46 -10.22 31.68
N PRO A 338 -50.90 -9.94 30.48
CA PRO A 338 -51.68 -9.77 29.25
C PRO A 338 -52.52 -10.98 28.80
N THR A 339 -52.15 -12.19 29.21
CA THR A 339 -52.85 -13.45 28.88
C THR A 339 -53.79 -13.94 29.99
N ALA A 340 -53.80 -13.30 31.16
CA ALA A 340 -54.64 -13.72 32.28
C ALA A 340 -56.08 -13.23 32.10
N ALA A 341 -57.05 -14.06 32.51
CA ALA A 341 -58.47 -13.73 32.53
C ALA A 341 -58.97 -13.48 33.96
N ASN A 342 -58.22 -12.69 34.74
CA ASN A 342 -58.47 -12.41 36.16
C ASN A 342 -58.66 -10.92 36.48
N GLY A 343 -58.85 -10.08 35.45
CA GLY A 343 -59.27 -8.69 35.63
C GLY A 343 -60.69 -8.60 36.16
N SER A 344 -61.13 -7.38 36.47
CA SER A 344 -62.51 -7.14 36.93
C SER A 344 -63.04 -5.79 36.44
N ILE A 345 -64.36 -5.66 36.39
CA ILE A 345 -65.04 -4.39 36.12
C ILE A 345 -66.02 -4.12 37.26
N LEU A 346 -65.74 -3.09 38.04
CA LEU A 346 -66.66 -2.56 39.04
C LEU A 346 -67.59 -1.55 38.38
N VAL A 347 -68.90 -1.77 38.49
CA VAL A 347 -69.97 -0.98 37.90
C VAL A 347 -70.72 -0.26 39.00
N ASN A 348 -70.64 1.07 39.01
CA ASN A 348 -71.32 1.92 39.99
C ASN A 348 -72.40 2.74 39.29
N ALA A 349 -73.66 2.33 39.44
CA ALA A 349 -74.80 3.10 38.94
C ALA A 349 -75.02 4.34 39.82
N THR A 350 -75.19 5.49 39.17
CA THR A 350 -75.40 6.80 39.79
C THR A 350 -76.83 7.32 39.60
N ALA A 351 -77.62 6.74 38.68
CA ALA A 351 -79.05 6.94 38.54
C ALA A 351 -79.73 5.72 37.89
N GLY A 352 -81.05 5.60 38.06
CA GLY A 352 -81.88 4.47 37.61
C GLY A 352 -82.66 3.87 38.77
N MET A 353 -83.90 3.40 38.55
CA MET A 353 -84.73 2.87 39.64
C MET A 353 -84.48 1.37 39.90
N ALA A 354 -84.14 1.03 41.14
CA ALA A 354 -83.95 -0.36 41.55
C ALA A 354 -85.24 -1.22 41.40
N PRO A 355 -85.13 -2.54 41.17
CA PRO A 355 -83.90 -3.34 41.02
C PRO A 355 -83.12 -3.04 39.73
N LEU A 356 -81.79 -2.98 39.86
CA LEU A 356 -80.88 -2.86 38.72
C LEU A 356 -80.41 -4.24 38.25
N THR A 357 -80.16 -4.37 36.96
CA THR A 357 -79.56 -5.55 36.34
C THR A 357 -78.40 -5.14 35.45
N TYR A 358 -77.39 -6.01 35.37
CA TYR A 358 -76.10 -5.72 34.73
C TYR A 358 -75.78 -6.81 33.70
N GLN A 359 -75.28 -6.42 32.54
CA GLN A 359 -74.88 -7.32 31.46
C GLN A 359 -73.46 -6.96 31.03
N LEU A 360 -72.63 -7.97 30.80
CA LEU A 360 -71.30 -7.84 30.19
C LEU A 360 -71.33 -8.52 28.81
N ASP A 361 -70.81 -7.83 27.80
CA ASP A 361 -70.55 -8.35 26.44
C ASP A 361 -71.71 -9.10 25.78
N GLY A 362 -72.93 -8.59 25.96
CA GLY A 362 -74.13 -9.18 25.38
C GLY A 362 -74.61 -10.49 26.03
N GLY A 363 -74.02 -10.89 27.17
CA GLY A 363 -74.43 -12.07 27.94
C GLY A 363 -75.83 -11.95 28.58
N ALA A 364 -76.17 -12.79 29.55
CA ALA A 364 -77.43 -12.64 30.28
C ALA A 364 -77.39 -11.40 31.21
N PHE A 365 -78.52 -10.71 31.36
CA PHE A 365 -78.67 -9.70 32.42
C PHE A 365 -78.69 -10.40 33.79
N GLN A 366 -77.81 -9.98 34.69
CA GLN A 366 -77.68 -10.50 36.04
C GLN A 366 -78.21 -9.48 37.05
N ALA A 367 -79.06 -9.91 37.98
CA ALA A 367 -79.52 -9.07 39.09
C ALA A 367 -78.42 -8.94 40.13
N GLY A 368 -78.22 -7.74 40.68
CA GLY A 368 -77.13 -7.47 41.61
C GLY A 368 -77.36 -6.22 42.45
N ALA A 369 -76.65 -6.14 43.58
CA ALA A 369 -76.56 -4.91 44.35
C ALA A 369 -75.67 -3.88 43.64
N ASN A 370 -75.87 -2.60 43.94
CA ASN A 370 -75.05 -1.51 43.44
C ASN A 370 -74.02 -1.08 44.51
N PRO A 371 -72.70 -1.00 44.20
CA PRO A 371 -72.07 -1.32 42.92
C PRO A 371 -71.95 -2.83 42.66
N TYR A 372 -71.95 -3.22 41.38
CA TYR A 372 -71.85 -4.61 40.93
C TYR A 372 -70.47 -4.89 40.32
N THR A 373 -69.89 -6.08 40.54
CA THR A 373 -68.56 -6.41 40.00
C THR A 373 -68.61 -7.62 39.09
N PHE A 374 -68.18 -7.45 37.83
CA PHE A 374 -67.80 -8.57 36.99
C PHE A 374 -66.37 -9.00 37.32
N THR A 375 -66.17 -10.28 37.63
CA THR A 375 -64.87 -10.89 37.95
C THR A 375 -64.45 -11.83 36.82
N ASN A 376 -63.15 -12.16 36.75
CA ASN A 376 -62.56 -13.00 35.71
C ASN A 376 -62.74 -12.47 34.28
N VAL A 377 -62.53 -11.15 34.13
CA VAL A 377 -62.59 -10.46 32.84
C VAL A 377 -61.19 -10.48 32.20
N SER A 378 -61.11 -10.80 30.92
CA SER A 378 -59.87 -10.74 30.13
C SER A 378 -59.41 -9.30 29.90
N ALA A 379 -58.17 -9.10 29.44
CA ALA A 379 -57.75 -7.82 28.90
C ALA A 379 -58.41 -7.58 27.54
N GLY A 380 -58.90 -6.37 27.29
CA GLY A 380 -59.64 -6.06 26.06
C GLY A 380 -60.66 -4.95 26.21
N ALA A 381 -61.38 -4.68 25.12
CA ALA A 381 -62.52 -3.76 25.11
C ALA A 381 -63.80 -4.54 25.44
N HIS A 382 -64.53 -4.07 26.46
CA HIS A 382 -65.74 -4.67 26.98
C HIS A 382 -66.91 -3.69 26.96
N THR A 383 -68.12 -4.23 26.97
CA THR A 383 -69.38 -3.48 26.97
C THR A 383 -70.21 -3.87 28.19
N VAL A 384 -70.44 -2.91 29.08
CA VAL A 384 -71.31 -3.07 30.25
C VAL A 384 -72.65 -2.40 29.95
N VAL A 385 -73.76 -3.12 30.12
CA VAL A 385 -75.11 -2.53 30.06
C VAL A 385 -75.74 -2.58 31.45
N ILE A 386 -76.08 -1.42 31.99
CA ILE A 386 -76.90 -1.29 33.20
C ILE A 386 -78.35 -1.10 32.75
N ARG A 387 -79.30 -1.84 33.34
CA ARG A 387 -80.74 -1.72 33.10
C ARG A 387 -81.49 -1.55 34.41
N ASP A 388 -82.45 -0.63 34.45
CA ASP A 388 -83.29 -0.39 35.63
C ASP A 388 -84.70 -1.01 35.52
N PHE A 389 -85.50 -0.85 36.57
CA PHE A 389 -86.85 -1.40 36.67
C PHE A 389 -87.80 -0.94 35.55
N PHE A 390 -87.67 0.31 35.07
CA PHE A 390 -88.51 0.84 33.99
C PHE A 390 -88.01 0.42 32.60
N GLY A 391 -86.97 -0.41 32.51
CA GLY A 391 -86.39 -0.90 31.26
C GLY A 391 -85.45 0.09 30.60
N CYS A 392 -85.12 1.21 31.25
CA CYS A 392 -84.14 2.16 30.76
C CYS A 392 -82.75 1.50 30.79
N THR A 393 -81.97 1.62 29.72
CA THR A 393 -80.64 0.99 29.60
C THR A 393 -79.53 1.99 29.36
N ARG A 394 -78.37 1.77 29.97
CA ARG A 394 -77.14 2.52 29.72
C ARG A 394 -75.98 1.58 29.39
N THR A 395 -75.49 1.67 28.16
CA THR A 395 -74.23 1.03 27.75
C THR A 395 -73.04 1.90 28.14
N ILE A 396 -71.99 1.26 28.65
CA ILE A 396 -70.69 1.84 29.00
C ILE A 396 -69.63 0.97 28.34
N ASN A 397 -68.85 1.55 27.44
CA ASN A 397 -67.68 0.90 26.87
C ASN A 397 -66.52 1.08 27.86
N VAL A 398 -65.83 -0.01 28.20
CA VAL A 398 -64.75 -0.01 29.20
C VAL A 398 -63.64 -0.94 28.73
N THR A 399 -62.38 -0.49 28.82
CA THR A 399 -61.23 -1.30 28.42
C THR A 399 -60.52 -1.80 29.66
N VAL A 400 -60.47 -3.13 29.84
CA VAL A 400 -59.62 -3.76 30.86
C VAL A 400 -58.20 -3.76 30.29
N SER A 401 -57.31 -3.00 30.91
CA SER A 401 -55.90 -2.94 30.50
C SER A 401 -55.19 -4.26 30.78
N PRO A 402 -54.34 -4.76 29.86
CA PRO A 402 -53.46 -5.88 30.15
C PRO A 402 -52.52 -5.54 31.31
N GLY A 403 -52.18 -6.54 32.11
CA GLY A 403 -51.19 -6.39 33.18
C GLY A 403 -49.77 -6.21 32.63
N PRO A 404 -48.80 -5.84 33.48
CA PRO A 404 -47.40 -5.77 33.06
C PRO A 404 -46.93 -7.13 32.52
N VAL A 405 -46.12 -7.10 31.45
CA VAL A 405 -45.46 -8.30 30.92
C VAL A 405 -44.43 -8.79 31.94
N LEU A 406 -44.42 -10.08 32.23
CA LEU A 406 -43.33 -10.70 32.98
C LEU A 406 -42.06 -10.72 32.12
N SER A 407 -41.02 -10.04 32.58
CA SER A 407 -39.71 -10.01 31.95
C SER A 407 -38.66 -10.57 32.89
N ALA A 408 -37.69 -11.29 32.33
CA ALA A 408 -36.49 -11.74 33.03
C ALA A 408 -35.31 -11.69 32.06
N ASN A 409 -34.12 -11.48 32.61
CA ASN A 409 -32.87 -11.55 31.87
C ASN A 409 -32.13 -12.84 32.28
N ALA A 410 -31.62 -13.60 31.31
CA ALA A 410 -30.74 -14.74 31.56
C ALA A 410 -29.31 -14.39 31.13
N VAL A 411 -28.34 -14.64 32.01
CA VAL A 411 -26.90 -14.48 31.73
C VAL A 411 -26.21 -15.81 31.97
N SER A 412 -25.52 -16.32 30.97
CA SER A 412 -24.72 -17.55 31.07
C SER A 412 -23.28 -17.25 31.52
N ALA A 413 -22.73 -18.13 32.35
CA ALA A 413 -21.29 -18.31 32.47
C ALA A 413 -20.87 -19.51 31.61
N ALA A 414 -19.73 -19.39 30.94
CA ALA A 414 -19.16 -20.50 30.16
C ALA A 414 -18.93 -21.74 31.04
N THR A 415 -18.99 -22.91 30.43
CA THR A 415 -18.40 -24.13 31.01
C THR A 415 -16.91 -23.91 31.29
N SER A 416 -16.31 -24.62 32.24
CA SER A 416 -14.88 -24.42 32.58
C SER A 416 -13.94 -24.74 31.41
N CYS A 417 -14.38 -25.57 30.47
CA CYS A 417 -13.65 -26.03 29.30
C CYS A 417 -14.61 -26.65 28.28
N SER A 418 -14.12 -26.93 27.07
CA SER A 418 -14.85 -27.75 26.10
C SER A 418 -15.08 -29.17 26.66
N GLY A 419 -16.35 -29.60 26.70
CA GLY A 419 -16.77 -30.92 27.19
C GLY A 419 -17.17 -30.99 28.67
N ALA A 420 -16.89 -29.98 29.49
CA ALA A 420 -17.43 -29.93 30.85
C ALA A 420 -18.92 -29.59 30.84
N THR A 421 -19.64 -30.10 31.84
CA THR A 421 -21.08 -29.84 32.04
C THR A 421 -21.34 -28.81 33.14
N ASN A 422 -20.34 -28.04 33.57
CA ASN A 422 -20.39 -27.17 34.75
C ASN A 422 -20.65 -25.67 34.44
N GLY A 423 -21.21 -25.37 33.27
CA GLY A 423 -21.68 -24.01 32.95
C GLY A 423 -22.86 -23.61 33.85
N THR A 424 -23.19 -22.32 33.88
CA THR A 424 -24.33 -21.83 34.64
C THR A 424 -25.18 -20.87 33.83
N ILE A 425 -26.47 -20.79 34.16
CA ILE A 425 -27.39 -19.76 33.65
C ILE A 425 -28.03 -19.10 34.86
N THR A 426 -27.72 -17.82 35.08
CA THR A 426 -28.35 -17.00 36.12
C THR A 426 -29.50 -16.20 35.53
N VAL A 427 -30.69 -16.38 36.08
CA VAL A 427 -31.94 -15.80 35.62
C VAL A 427 -32.44 -14.78 36.64
N THR A 428 -32.58 -13.54 36.20
CA THR A 428 -33.01 -12.41 37.03
C THR A 428 -34.35 -11.89 36.49
N PRO A 429 -35.48 -12.22 37.12
CA PRO A 429 -36.75 -11.53 36.90
C PRO A 429 -36.59 -10.03 37.12
N THR A 430 -37.07 -9.23 36.16
CA THR A 430 -37.02 -7.75 36.18
C THR A 430 -38.41 -7.12 36.38
N SER A 431 -39.47 -7.94 36.32
CA SER A 431 -40.84 -7.63 36.73
C SER A 431 -41.50 -8.89 37.32
N GLY A 432 -42.78 -8.80 37.70
CA GLY A 432 -43.56 -9.92 38.24
C GLY A 432 -43.72 -9.90 39.76
N ILE A 433 -44.44 -10.91 40.27
CA ILE A 433 -44.73 -11.09 41.70
C ILE A 433 -44.16 -12.43 42.18
N ALA A 434 -43.35 -12.44 43.24
CA ALA A 434 -42.83 -13.68 43.83
C ALA A 434 -43.97 -14.51 44.49
N PRO A 435 -43.87 -15.85 44.58
CA PRO A 435 -42.72 -16.70 44.24
C PRO A 435 -42.53 -16.90 42.73
N TYR A 436 -41.29 -17.13 42.30
CA TYR A 436 -40.96 -17.45 40.92
C TYR A 436 -40.66 -18.94 40.74
N MET A 437 -41.10 -19.48 39.61
CA MET A 437 -40.82 -20.83 39.12
C MET A 437 -39.97 -20.73 37.85
N PHE A 438 -38.82 -21.38 37.82
CA PHE A 438 -37.87 -21.31 36.70
C PHE A 438 -37.83 -22.66 35.97
N SER A 439 -37.92 -22.66 34.64
CA SER A 439 -37.75 -23.83 33.79
C SER A 439 -36.60 -23.59 32.79
N LEU A 440 -35.77 -24.61 32.63
CA LEU A 440 -34.69 -24.71 31.65
C LEU A 440 -35.07 -25.82 30.65
N ASP A 441 -34.99 -25.53 29.35
CA ASP A 441 -35.23 -26.46 28.23
C ASP A 441 -36.56 -27.22 28.26
N GLY A 442 -37.61 -26.57 28.79
CA GLY A 442 -38.93 -27.18 28.95
C GLY A 442 -39.00 -28.25 30.04
N GLY A 443 -37.93 -28.42 30.84
CA GLY A 443 -37.92 -29.28 32.01
C GLY A 443 -38.86 -28.80 33.12
N THR A 444 -39.06 -29.65 34.12
CA THR A 444 -39.93 -29.37 35.27
C THR A 444 -39.53 -28.05 35.94
N ALA A 445 -40.50 -27.14 36.08
CA ALA A 445 -40.26 -25.84 36.70
C ALA A 445 -39.93 -25.99 38.20
N VAL A 446 -38.93 -25.23 38.68
CA VAL A 446 -38.41 -25.29 40.05
C VAL A 446 -38.64 -23.94 40.75
N ALA A 447 -39.11 -23.97 42.00
CA ALA A 447 -39.29 -22.75 42.80
C ALA A 447 -37.93 -22.14 43.16
N GLY A 448 -37.79 -20.82 43.01
CA GLY A 448 -36.54 -20.12 43.26
C GLY A 448 -36.71 -18.68 43.77
N ALA A 449 -35.70 -18.20 44.48
CA ALA A 449 -35.53 -16.77 44.72
C ALA A 449 -34.95 -16.07 43.47
N ALA A 450 -35.20 -14.78 43.33
CA ALA A 450 -34.58 -13.96 42.27
C ALA A 450 -33.28 -13.32 42.79
N PRO A 451 -32.13 -13.43 42.09
CA PRO A 451 -31.91 -14.24 40.89
C PRO A 451 -31.75 -15.73 41.19
N TYR A 452 -32.12 -16.59 40.25
CA TYR A 452 -31.98 -18.04 40.33
C TYR A 452 -30.91 -18.54 39.36
N THR A 453 -30.00 -19.40 39.81
CA THR A 453 -28.93 -19.94 38.96
C THR A 453 -29.13 -21.43 38.72
N PHE A 454 -29.34 -21.80 37.45
CA PHE A 454 -29.15 -23.17 37.00
C PHE A 454 -27.65 -23.48 37.00
N ILE A 455 -27.26 -24.52 37.73
CA ILE A 455 -25.91 -25.07 37.77
C ILE A 455 -25.84 -26.36 36.95
N ASN A 456 -24.63 -26.77 36.58
CA ASN A 456 -24.37 -27.96 35.78
C ASN A 456 -25.06 -27.96 34.41
N VAL A 457 -25.00 -26.80 33.74
CA VAL A 457 -25.50 -26.63 32.37
C VAL A 457 -24.40 -26.94 31.36
N THR A 458 -24.74 -27.72 30.33
CA THR A 458 -23.87 -28.04 29.18
C THR A 458 -23.53 -26.80 28.35
N ALA A 459 -22.49 -26.86 27.52
CA ALA A 459 -22.29 -25.85 26.47
C ALA A 459 -23.29 -26.09 25.32
N GLY A 460 -23.95 -25.03 24.84
CA GLY A 460 -24.96 -25.10 23.79
C GLY A 460 -26.02 -23.99 23.85
N PRO A 461 -26.98 -23.99 22.92
CA PRO A 461 -28.18 -23.17 23.01
C PRO A 461 -29.16 -23.75 24.04
N HIS A 462 -29.62 -22.90 24.94
CA HIS A 462 -30.58 -23.22 25.99
C HIS A 462 -31.76 -22.25 25.98
N THR A 463 -32.89 -22.70 26.49
CA THR A 463 -34.13 -21.94 26.57
C THR A 463 -34.58 -21.82 28.02
N VAL A 464 -34.90 -20.62 28.47
CA VAL A 464 -35.38 -20.34 29.82
C VAL A 464 -36.79 -19.77 29.76
N THR A 465 -37.66 -20.24 30.67
CA THR A 465 -38.93 -19.58 30.98
C THR A 465 -39.03 -19.35 32.48
N VAL A 466 -39.62 -18.23 32.87
CA VAL A 466 -39.98 -17.94 34.27
C VAL A 466 -41.49 -17.81 34.35
N THR A 467 -42.09 -18.45 35.35
CA THR A 467 -43.48 -18.21 35.77
C THR A 467 -43.48 -17.50 37.10
N ASP A 468 -44.31 -16.47 37.29
CA ASP A 468 -44.45 -15.76 38.56
C ASP A 468 -45.64 -16.26 39.40
N GLY A 469 -45.78 -15.72 40.61
CA GLY A 469 -46.82 -16.09 41.57
C GLY A 469 -48.24 -15.69 41.14
N ALA A 470 -48.38 -14.90 40.08
CA ALA A 470 -49.67 -14.58 39.45
C ALA A 470 -49.98 -15.51 38.24
N GLY A 471 -49.15 -16.52 37.98
CA GLY A 471 -49.30 -17.48 36.89
C GLY A 471 -48.82 -16.95 35.52
N CYS A 472 -48.12 -15.82 35.51
CA CYS A 472 -47.68 -15.16 34.29
C CYS A 472 -46.36 -15.78 33.82
N VAL A 473 -46.21 -16.08 32.53
CA VAL A 473 -45.01 -16.73 31.97
C VAL A 473 -44.25 -15.75 31.07
N THR A 474 -42.92 -15.72 31.14
CA THR A 474 -42.08 -14.98 30.20
C THR A 474 -42.22 -15.54 28.78
N ASN A 475 -41.91 -14.73 27.77
CA ASN A 475 -41.47 -15.28 26.48
C ASN A 475 -40.26 -16.21 26.69
N THR A 476 -40.03 -17.15 25.77
CA THR A 476 -38.84 -18.02 25.79
C THR A 476 -37.57 -17.17 25.65
N ILE A 477 -36.72 -17.21 26.68
CA ILE A 477 -35.43 -16.52 26.69
C ILE A 477 -34.39 -17.48 26.12
N ASN A 478 -33.85 -17.17 24.94
CA ASN A 478 -32.77 -17.93 24.34
C ASN A 478 -31.43 -17.44 24.93
N VAL A 479 -30.61 -18.36 25.45
CA VAL A 479 -29.28 -18.07 26.00
C VAL A 479 -28.31 -19.14 25.51
N ILE A 480 -27.07 -18.74 25.23
CA ILE A 480 -26.03 -19.69 24.78
C ILE A 480 -24.99 -19.80 25.89
N VAL A 481 -24.85 -21.00 26.45
CA VAL A 481 -23.72 -21.34 27.33
C VAL A 481 -22.55 -21.67 26.42
N THR A 482 -21.49 -20.85 26.45
CA THR A 482 -20.31 -21.09 25.62
C THR A 482 -19.47 -22.24 26.18
N ALA A 483 -18.78 -22.95 25.28
CA ALA A 483 -17.72 -23.86 25.66
C ALA A 483 -16.55 -23.04 26.25
N GLY A 484 -16.02 -23.48 27.39
CA GLY A 484 -14.77 -22.93 27.93
C GLY A 484 -13.58 -23.23 27.01
N PRO A 485 -12.40 -22.65 27.28
CA PRO A 485 -11.19 -22.92 26.50
C PRO A 485 -10.88 -24.42 26.47
N ALA A 486 -10.43 -24.90 25.31
CA ALA A 486 -9.96 -26.28 25.20
C ALA A 486 -8.72 -26.48 26.07
N LEU A 487 -8.65 -27.61 26.78
CA LEU A 487 -7.48 -27.97 27.57
C LEU A 487 -6.33 -28.29 26.60
N THR A 488 -5.32 -27.43 26.55
CA THR A 488 -4.14 -27.60 25.69
C THR A 488 -2.89 -27.91 26.51
N THR A 489 -2.04 -28.78 25.97
CA THR A 489 -0.70 -29.01 26.51
C THR A 489 0.30 -29.39 25.43
N THR A 490 1.57 -29.44 25.80
CA THR A 490 2.66 -30.00 25.02
C THR A 490 3.20 -31.25 25.71
N ALA A 491 4.03 -32.03 25.01
CA ALA A 491 4.82 -33.09 25.61
C ALA A 491 6.23 -33.02 25.05
N THR A 492 7.22 -33.35 25.87
CA THR A 492 8.54 -33.75 25.38
C THR A 492 8.53 -35.24 25.12
N LYS A 493 9.31 -35.69 24.13
CA LYS A 493 9.54 -37.11 23.86
C LYS A 493 11.03 -37.41 23.81
N THR A 494 11.39 -38.66 24.08
CA THR A 494 12.63 -39.25 23.57
C THR A 494 12.26 -40.34 22.58
N ASP A 495 12.86 -40.30 21.41
CA ASP A 495 12.69 -41.35 20.40
C ASP A 495 13.35 -42.67 20.85
N VAL A 496 12.99 -43.77 20.21
CA VAL A 496 13.58 -45.08 20.51
C VAL A 496 15.05 -45.06 20.12
N LEU A 497 15.92 -45.59 20.98
CA LEU A 497 17.38 -45.55 20.78
C LEU A 497 17.85 -46.53 19.70
N CYS A 498 17.16 -47.66 19.53
CA CYS A 498 17.46 -48.70 18.56
C CYS A 498 16.22 -49.09 17.76
N ASN A 499 16.39 -49.43 16.48
CA ASN A 499 15.31 -49.98 15.66
C ASN A 499 14.74 -51.27 16.29
N GLY A 500 13.41 -51.38 16.39
CA GLY A 500 12.70 -52.47 17.08
C GLY A 500 12.78 -52.43 18.61
N GLY A 501 13.35 -51.37 19.20
CA GLY A 501 13.46 -51.20 20.64
C GLY A 501 12.20 -50.63 21.31
N ALA A 502 12.21 -50.58 22.64
CA ALA A 502 11.12 -50.06 23.47
C ALA A 502 11.63 -49.02 24.50
N THR A 503 12.55 -48.13 24.09
CA THR A 503 13.16 -47.13 24.99
C THR A 503 12.56 -45.73 24.84
N GLY A 504 11.53 -45.56 24.00
CA GLY A 504 10.87 -44.29 23.80
C GLY A 504 10.21 -43.80 25.09
N THR A 505 10.15 -42.48 25.27
CA THR A 505 9.43 -41.86 26.39
C THR A 505 8.58 -40.69 25.91
N ILE A 506 7.47 -40.45 26.61
CA ILE A 506 6.64 -39.25 26.44
C ILE A 506 6.41 -38.67 27.83
N THR A 507 6.93 -37.45 28.07
CA THR A 507 6.64 -36.67 29.27
C THR A 507 5.70 -35.53 28.90
N VAL A 508 4.45 -35.63 29.33
CA VAL A 508 3.42 -34.62 29.11
C VAL A 508 3.69 -33.43 30.03
N VAL A 509 3.73 -32.21 29.49
CA VAL A 509 3.76 -31.00 30.31
C VAL A 509 2.40 -30.85 30.99
N GLN A 510 2.37 -30.37 32.23
CA GLN A 510 1.11 -30.07 32.89
C GLN A 510 0.40 -28.92 32.14
N PRO A 511 -0.89 -29.05 31.76
CA PRO A 511 -1.63 -27.97 31.11
C PRO A 511 -1.57 -26.67 31.92
N SER A 512 -1.36 -25.53 31.24
CA SER A 512 -1.25 -24.21 31.89
C SER A 512 -2.58 -23.64 32.39
N ILE A 513 -3.69 -24.27 32.03
CA ILE A 513 -5.06 -24.00 32.47
C ILE A 513 -5.73 -25.29 32.95
N GLY A 514 -6.77 -25.20 33.77
CA GLY A 514 -7.47 -26.34 34.38
C GLY A 514 -7.21 -26.47 35.90
N THR A 515 -7.81 -27.48 36.53
CA THR A 515 -7.76 -27.71 37.98
C THR A 515 -7.14 -29.07 38.34
N ALA A 516 -6.19 -29.08 39.27
CA ALA A 516 -5.60 -30.32 39.77
C ALA A 516 -6.60 -31.12 40.63
N PRO A 517 -6.53 -32.47 40.68
CA PRO A 517 -5.50 -33.33 40.07
C PRO A 517 -5.68 -33.54 38.55
N TYR A 518 -4.55 -33.69 37.86
CA TYR A 518 -4.49 -34.10 36.46
C TYR A 518 -4.23 -35.60 36.34
N GLN A 519 -4.72 -36.22 35.27
CA GLN A 519 -4.45 -37.61 34.93
C GLN A 519 -4.17 -37.76 33.43
N TYR A 520 -3.37 -38.76 33.08
CA TYR A 520 -2.86 -39.00 31.73
C TYR A 520 -3.10 -40.47 31.33
N SER A 521 -3.24 -40.73 30.03
CA SER A 521 -3.45 -42.06 29.45
C SER A 521 -2.90 -42.13 28.01
N LEU A 522 -2.60 -43.34 27.52
CA LEU A 522 -2.27 -43.61 26.10
C LEU A 522 -3.37 -44.38 25.35
N ASP A 523 -4.38 -44.88 26.06
CA ASP A 523 -5.49 -45.68 25.50
C ASP A 523 -6.88 -45.04 25.72
N GLY A 524 -6.95 -43.94 26.47
CA GLY A 524 -8.18 -43.22 26.83
C GLY A 524 -9.00 -43.86 27.96
N THR A 525 -8.60 -45.03 28.46
CA THR A 525 -9.36 -45.87 29.40
C THR A 525 -8.61 -46.16 30.71
N THR A 526 -7.31 -46.40 30.67
CA THR A 526 -6.43 -46.57 31.83
C THR A 526 -5.75 -45.25 32.16
N TRP A 527 -6.03 -44.71 33.34
CA TRP A 527 -5.63 -43.35 33.72
C TRP A 527 -4.64 -43.37 34.90
N GLN A 528 -3.51 -42.69 34.74
CA GLN A 528 -2.46 -42.56 35.76
C GLN A 528 -2.21 -41.09 36.15
N ALA A 529 -1.71 -40.87 37.36
CA ALA A 529 -1.29 -39.52 37.81
C ALA A 529 0.10 -39.14 37.27
N SER A 530 0.94 -40.10 36.90
CA SER A 530 2.23 -39.86 36.26
C SER A 530 2.02 -39.25 34.87
N ASN A 531 2.67 -38.12 34.62
CA ASN A 531 2.73 -37.47 33.31
C ASN A 531 3.83 -38.07 32.40
N ASN A 532 4.62 -39.04 32.90
CA ASN A 532 5.66 -39.71 32.15
C ASN A 532 5.26 -41.14 31.77
N PHE A 533 5.41 -41.45 30.48
CA PHE A 533 5.28 -42.78 29.89
C PHE A 533 6.64 -43.25 29.40
N THR A 534 7.03 -44.47 29.76
CA THR A 534 8.30 -45.09 29.41
C THR A 534 8.05 -46.49 28.85
N GLY A 535 9.05 -47.09 28.21
CA GLY A 535 8.90 -48.43 27.62
C GLY A 535 8.23 -48.41 26.23
N LEU A 536 8.21 -47.27 25.54
CA LEU A 536 7.47 -47.09 24.30
C LEU A 536 8.27 -47.60 23.09
N VAL A 537 7.61 -48.37 22.23
CA VAL A 537 8.09 -48.71 20.87
C VAL A 537 7.82 -47.54 19.91
N ALA A 538 8.43 -47.56 18.73
CA ALA A 538 8.15 -46.56 17.71
C ALA A 538 6.71 -46.64 17.19
N GLY A 539 6.13 -45.47 16.88
CA GLY A 539 4.77 -45.31 16.41
C GLY A 539 4.11 -44.03 16.95
N THR A 540 2.93 -43.75 16.43
CA THR A 540 2.14 -42.57 16.80
C THR A 540 1.23 -42.88 17.99
N TYR A 541 1.44 -42.19 19.10
CA TYR A 541 0.65 -42.30 20.33
C TYR A 541 -0.35 -41.15 20.42
N THR A 542 -1.60 -41.46 20.78
CA THR A 542 -2.56 -40.44 21.23
C THR A 542 -2.48 -40.34 22.75
N VAL A 543 -1.86 -39.27 23.25
CA VAL A 543 -1.85 -38.96 24.68
C VAL A 543 -3.19 -38.32 25.03
N TYR A 544 -3.95 -38.96 25.91
CA TYR A 544 -5.13 -38.41 26.54
C TYR A 544 -4.75 -37.78 27.88
N TYR A 545 -5.27 -36.60 28.18
CA TYR A 545 -5.04 -35.92 29.46
C TYR A 545 -6.34 -35.29 29.95
N ARG A 546 -6.57 -35.33 31.26
CA ARG A 546 -7.76 -34.78 31.91
C ARG A 546 -7.46 -34.07 33.22
N GLU A 547 -8.36 -33.19 33.61
CA GLU A 547 -8.31 -32.41 34.86
C GLU A 547 -9.51 -32.72 35.78
N ALA A 548 -9.52 -32.20 37.00
CA ALA A 548 -10.50 -32.50 38.04
C ALA A 548 -11.97 -32.23 37.64
N ASN A 549 -12.21 -31.18 36.84
CA ASN A 549 -13.55 -30.80 36.35
C ASN A 549 -14.06 -31.67 35.18
N GLY A 550 -13.33 -32.73 34.80
CA GLY A 550 -13.72 -33.65 33.73
C GLY A 550 -13.34 -33.21 32.31
N CYS A 551 -12.71 -32.04 32.15
CA CYS A 551 -12.13 -31.59 30.88
C CYS A 551 -11.12 -32.61 30.37
N GLN A 552 -11.16 -32.90 29.06
CA GLN A 552 -10.20 -33.79 28.41
C GLN A 552 -9.58 -33.12 27.18
N GLY A 553 -8.34 -33.47 26.89
CA GLY A 553 -7.65 -33.13 25.67
C GLY A 553 -6.87 -34.32 25.13
N THR A 554 -6.53 -34.26 23.85
CA THR A 554 -5.71 -35.26 23.16
C THR A 554 -4.53 -34.60 22.48
N LEU A 555 -3.35 -35.22 22.56
CA LEU A 555 -2.13 -34.77 21.90
C LEU A 555 -1.52 -35.96 21.15
N SER A 556 -1.44 -35.85 19.83
CA SER A 556 -0.76 -36.86 19.00
C SER A 556 0.75 -36.64 19.05
N ILE A 557 1.49 -37.64 19.51
CA ILE A 557 2.96 -37.64 19.58
C ILE A 557 3.48 -38.82 18.77
N ASP A 558 4.29 -38.54 17.76
CA ASP A 558 4.97 -39.57 16.98
C ASP A 558 6.33 -39.88 17.62
N VAL A 559 6.51 -41.12 18.09
CA VAL A 559 7.79 -41.61 18.62
C VAL A 559 8.50 -42.34 17.50
N ALA A 560 9.63 -41.81 17.05
CA ALA A 560 10.41 -42.38 15.96
C ALA A 560 11.40 -43.44 16.48
N GLU A 561 11.98 -44.19 15.55
CA GLU A 561 13.17 -45.02 15.75
C GLU A 561 14.20 -44.69 14.66
N PRO A 562 15.52 -44.94 14.90
CA PRO A 562 16.50 -44.90 13.84
C PRO A 562 16.23 -45.98 12.79
N THR A 563 16.78 -45.79 11.60
CA THR A 563 16.83 -46.83 10.57
C THR A 563 17.63 -48.03 11.07
N VAL A 564 17.30 -49.23 10.57
CA VAL A 564 18.01 -50.48 10.90
C VAL A 564 19.52 -50.31 10.73
N LEU A 565 20.30 -50.65 11.76
CA LEU A 565 21.76 -50.68 11.66
C LEU A 565 22.18 -51.84 10.77
N THR A 566 22.78 -51.50 9.63
CA THR A 566 23.31 -52.42 8.63
C THR A 566 24.82 -52.26 8.51
N ALA A 567 25.49 -53.35 8.16
CA ALA A 567 26.92 -53.34 7.86
C ALA A 567 27.18 -54.21 6.63
N THR A 568 28.15 -53.82 5.82
CA THR A 568 28.74 -54.68 4.79
C THR A 568 30.25 -54.77 5.03
N ALA A 569 30.84 -55.93 4.75
CA ALA A 569 32.27 -56.15 4.90
C ALA A 569 32.91 -56.34 3.53
N ALA A 570 33.93 -55.53 3.24
CA ALA A 570 34.88 -55.79 2.17
C ALA A 570 36.18 -56.33 2.79
N MET A 571 36.90 -57.18 2.05
CA MET A 571 38.22 -57.63 2.45
C MET A 571 39.25 -57.47 1.34
N ILE A 572 40.48 -57.13 1.73
CA ILE A 572 41.68 -57.30 0.93
C ILE A 572 42.35 -58.58 1.45
N PRO A 573 42.58 -59.60 0.59
CA PRO A 573 43.27 -60.83 0.99
C PRO A 573 44.62 -60.56 1.65
N VAL A 574 45.05 -61.48 2.51
CA VAL A 574 46.43 -61.50 3.03
C VAL A 574 47.38 -61.66 1.84
N VAL A 575 48.43 -60.85 1.77
CA VAL A 575 49.34 -60.81 0.60
C VAL A 575 50.20 -62.07 0.52
N CYS A 576 50.71 -62.55 1.65
CA CYS A 576 51.58 -63.73 1.76
C CYS A 576 51.06 -64.67 2.84
N ASN A 577 51.07 -65.98 2.57
CA ASN A 577 50.64 -67.02 3.50
C ASN A 577 51.24 -66.81 4.91
N GLY A 578 50.39 -66.83 5.94
CA GLY A 578 50.77 -66.65 7.35
C GLY A 578 50.99 -65.20 7.82
N GLN A 579 50.83 -64.19 6.97
CA GLN A 579 50.91 -62.78 7.39
C GLN A 579 49.59 -62.25 7.97
N ASN A 580 49.67 -61.15 8.72
CA ASN A 580 48.54 -60.44 9.35
C ASN A 580 48.20 -59.11 8.64
N ASN A 581 48.49 -59.03 7.34
CA ASN A 581 48.24 -57.85 6.50
C ASN A 581 47.01 -57.96 5.60
N GLY A 582 46.16 -58.96 5.81
CA GLY A 582 44.80 -58.95 5.28
C GLY A 582 44.02 -57.83 5.93
N ILE A 583 43.16 -57.15 5.18
CA ILE A 583 42.43 -55.98 5.66
C ILE A 583 40.94 -56.25 5.58
N ILE A 584 40.22 -56.17 6.70
CA ILE A 584 38.75 -56.07 6.70
C ILE A 584 38.39 -54.59 6.79
N THR A 585 37.56 -54.11 5.87
CA THR A 585 36.96 -52.78 5.92
C THR A 585 35.44 -52.91 6.01
N ILE A 586 34.85 -52.36 7.06
CA ILE A 586 33.40 -52.36 7.26
C ILE A 586 32.79 -51.06 6.74
N THR A 587 31.69 -51.15 6.01
CA THR A 587 30.85 -50.00 5.65
C THR A 587 29.52 -50.12 6.39
N SER A 588 29.35 -49.28 7.42
CA SER A 588 28.12 -49.21 8.23
C SER A 588 27.14 -48.17 7.69
N GLY A 589 25.85 -48.48 7.76
CA GLY A 589 24.76 -47.58 7.36
C GLY A 589 23.48 -47.84 8.15
N GLY A 590 22.69 -46.79 8.38
CA GLY A 590 21.61 -46.83 9.36
C GLY A 590 22.12 -46.84 10.81
N GLY A 591 21.22 -46.94 11.79
CA GLY A 591 21.53 -46.62 13.19
C GLY A 591 21.88 -45.14 13.37
N ILE A 592 22.57 -44.79 14.47
CA ILE A 592 23.01 -43.41 14.75
C ILE A 592 24.55 -43.34 14.93
N SER A 593 25.23 -42.64 14.03
CA SER A 593 26.68 -42.42 14.11
C SER A 593 27.09 -41.55 15.31
N PRO A 594 28.33 -41.67 15.84
CA PRO A 594 29.43 -42.51 15.38
C PRO A 594 29.21 -44.01 15.61
N TYR A 595 29.90 -44.83 14.82
CA TYR A 595 29.93 -46.28 14.99
C TYR A 595 31.25 -46.71 15.62
N GLU A 596 31.21 -47.79 16.40
CA GLU A 596 32.38 -48.51 16.86
C GLU A 596 32.34 -49.96 16.38
N TYR A 597 33.51 -50.54 16.18
CA TYR A 597 33.72 -51.83 15.56
C TYR A 597 34.51 -52.73 16.52
N SER A 598 34.11 -53.99 16.60
CA SER A 598 34.76 -55.03 17.39
C SER A 598 34.90 -56.30 16.56
N ILE A 599 36.08 -56.92 16.57
CA ILE A 599 36.35 -58.18 15.86
C ILE A 599 36.41 -59.39 16.80
N ASP A 600 36.33 -59.16 18.12
CA ASP A 600 36.50 -60.13 19.19
C ASP A 600 35.19 -60.42 19.95
N GLY A 601 34.04 -60.16 19.31
CA GLY A 601 32.72 -60.42 19.90
C GLY A 601 32.28 -59.39 20.95
N GLY A 602 32.90 -58.20 20.95
CA GLY A 602 32.54 -57.08 21.81
C GLY A 602 33.44 -56.88 23.04
N THR A 603 34.55 -57.62 23.17
CA THR A 603 35.48 -57.43 24.31
C THR A 603 36.38 -56.20 24.15
N THR A 604 36.74 -55.82 22.92
CA THR A 604 37.42 -54.56 22.60
C THR A 604 36.73 -53.85 21.43
N TRP A 605 36.79 -52.51 21.44
CA TRP A 605 36.11 -51.64 20.49
C TRP A 605 37.06 -50.57 19.95
N GLN A 606 36.92 -50.24 18.67
CA GLN A 606 37.67 -49.17 18.00
C GLN A 606 36.74 -48.33 17.11
N SER A 607 37.08 -47.06 16.92
CA SER A 607 36.37 -46.16 15.98
C SER A 607 36.79 -46.36 14.52
N SER A 608 37.94 -46.99 14.28
CA SER A 608 38.38 -47.39 12.93
C SER A 608 37.49 -48.52 12.41
N ASN A 609 36.96 -48.35 11.20
CA ASN A 609 36.23 -49.40 10.47
C ASN A 609 37.16 -50.41 9.77
N VAL A 610 38.47 -50.30 9.99
CA VAL A 610 39.52 -51.10 9.35
C VAL A 610 40.25 -51.96 10.38
N PHE A 611 40.38 -53.26 10.10
CA PHE A 611 41.14 -54.24 10.89
C PHE A 611 42.24 -54.90 10.06
N ASN A 612 43.45 -55.00 10.62
CA ASN A 612 44.53 -55.83 10.07
C ASN A 612 44.45 -57.22 10.69
N VAL A 613 44.38 -58.26 9.86
CA VAL A 613 44.08 -59.63 10.27
C VAL A 613 44.88 -60.66 9.49
N THR A 614 45.01 -61.85 10.08
CA THR A 614 45.43 -63.08 9.37
C THR A 614 44.26 -63.62 8.54
N ALA A 615 44.50 -64.67 7.75
CA ALA A 615 43.41 -65.38 7.09
C ALA A 615 42.49 -66.09 8.11
N GLY A 616 41.21 -66.20 7.78
CA GLY A 616 40.21 -66.83 8.64
C GLY A 616 38.80 -66.22 8.51
N ASN A 617 37.85 -66.87 9.18
CA ASN A 617 36.47 -66.38 9.31
C ASN A 617 36.36 -65.45 10.50
N TYR A 618 35.93 -64.21 10.26
CA TYR A 618 35.70 -63.20 11.28
C TYR A 618 34.22 -62.83 11.34
N THR A 619 33.71 -62.64 12.57
CA THR A 619 32.39 -62.05 12.81
C THR A 619 32.62 -60.68 13.43
N VAL A 620 32.59 -59.63 12.61
CA VAL A 620 32.75 -58.26 13.09
C VAL A 620 31.42 -57.80 13.66
N THR A 621 31.43 -57.36 14.91
CA THR A 621 30.30 -56.74 15.58
C THR A 621 30.44 -55.22 15.44
N ILE A 622 29.39 -54.58 14.95
CA ILE A 622 29.29 -53.13 14.81
C ILE A 622 28.30 -52.67 15.86
N ARG A 623 28.63 -51.61 16.60
CA ARG A 623 27.65 -50.87 17.40
C ARG A 623 27.57 -49.42 16.96
N ASP A 624 26.40 -48.83 17.13
CA ASP A 624 26.21 -47.39 16.98
C ASP A 624 26.36 -46.66 18.33
N VAL A 625 26.19 -45.33 18.36
CA VAL A 625 26.38 -44.52 19.57
C VAL A 625 25.40 -44.89 20.70
N ASN A 626 24.28 -45.52 20.36
CA ASN A 626 23.25 -45.98 21.30
C ASN A 626 23.48 -47.43 21.78
N ASN A 627 24.59 -48.06 21.37
CA ASN A 627 24.90 -49.48 21.59
C ASN A 627 23.95 -50.45 20.87
N CYS A 628 23.26 -50.01 19.81
CA CYS A 628 22.52 -50.91 18.94
C CYS A 628 23.52 -51.75 18.15
N ILE A 629 23.39 -53.08 18.17
CA ILE A 629 24.39 -54.00 17.59
C ILE A 629 23.91 -54.67 16.30
N THR A 630 24.84 -54.88 15.38
CA THR A 630 24.68 -55.77 14.22
C THR A 630 25.99 -56.54 13.99
N THR A 631 25.92 -57.69 13.31
CA THR A 631 27.09 -58.55 13.06
C THR A 631 27.24 -58.86 11.58
N GLN A 632 28.46 -58.73 11.06
CA GLN A 632 28.79 -59.11 9.70
C GLN A 632 29.89 -60.19 9.69
N THR A 633 29.60 -61.32 9.07
CA THR A 633 30.58 -62.39 8.83
C THR A 633 31.37 -62.12 7.55
N ILE A 634 32.68 -62.33 7.58
CA ILE A 634 33.57 -62.23 6.42
C ILE A 634 34.67 -63.29 6.50
N ASN A 635 35.02 -63.91 5.38
CA ASN A 635 36.16 -64.82 5.27
C ASN A 635 37.31 -64.09 4.59
N VAL A 636 38.44 -63.91 5.30
CA VAL A 636 39.67 -63.36 4.72
C VAL A 636 40.53 -64.51 4.23
N THR A 637 40.79 -64.52 2.93
CA THR A 637 41.62 -65.54 2.28
C THR A 637 43.09 -65.15 2.26
N GLU A 638 43.97 -66.16 2.24
CA GLU A 638 45.39 -66.03 1.90
C GLU A 638 45.73 -66.91 0.69
N PRO A 639 46.80 -66.62 -0.07
CA PRO A 639 47.33 -67.56 -1.05
C PRO A 639 47.87 -68.82 -0.35
N ALA A 640 47.95 -69.92 -1.11
CA ALA A 640 48.64 -71.13 -0.65
C ALA A 640 50.11 -70.83 -0.30
N SER A 641 50.72 -71.58 0.62
CA SER A 641 52.13 -71.39 1.01
C SER A 641 53.06 -71.49 -0.21
N LEU A 642 53.92 -70.49 -0.39
CA LEU A 642 54.94 -70.49 -1.44
C LEU A 642 56.00 -71.56 -1.11
N THR A 643 56.25 -72.46 -2.05
CA THR A 643 57.24 -73.54 -1.94
C THR A 643 58.15 -73.48 -3.17
N ALA A 644 59.44 -73.76 -2.98
CA ALA A 644 60.39 -73.83 -4.07
C ALA A 644 61.45 -74.91 -3.83
N PHE A 645 61.90 -75.53 -4.91
CA PHE A 645 63.01 -76.46 -4.95
C PHE A 645 63.76 -76.30 -6.28
N SER A 646 64.96 -76.87 -6.41
CA SER A 646 65.69 -76.88 -7.68
C SER A 646 66.09 -78.28 -8.14
N ALA A 647 66.19 -78.44 -9.45
CA ALA A 647 66.94 -79.51 -10.09
C ALA A 647 68.22 -78.90 -10.68
N ASN A 648 69.36 -79.53 -10.40
CA ASN A 648 70.68 -78.99 -10.74
C ASN A 648 71.41 -79.91 -11.72
N SER A 649 72.07 -79.34 -12.74
CA SER A 649 73.12 -80.03 -13.50
C SER A 649 74.50 -79.61 -12.99
N ALA A 650 75.47 -80.52 -13.08
CA ALA A 650 76.87 -80.20 -12.78
C ALA A 650 77.40 -79.12 -13.72
N ALA A 651 78.29 -78.26 -13.21
CA ALA A 651 79.11 -77.37 -14.03
C ALA A 651 80.26 -78.15 -14.64
N SER A 652 80.63 -77.85 -15.89
CA SER A 652 81.63 -78.64 -16.63
C SER A 652 83.02 -78.54 -16.00
N CYS A 653 83.32 -77.44 -15.31
CA CYS A 653 84.62 -77.14 -14.71
C CYS A 653 84.60 -76.02 -13.68
N ASP A 654 85.73 -75.86 -12.99
CA ASP A 654 85.91 -74.90 -11.91
C ASP A 654 85.88 -73.46 -12.44
N GLY A 655 85.04 -72.61 -11.82
CA GLY A 655 84.71 -71.27 -12.32
C GLY A 655 83.83 -71.20 -13.59
N GLY A 656 83.51 -72.34 -14.23
CA GLY A 656 82.65 -72.39 -15.42
C GLY A 656 81.18 -72.20 -15.06
N ASN A 657 80.55 -71.11 -15.52
CA ASN A 657 79.15 -70.81 -15.18
C ASN A 657 78.09 -71.73 -15.84
N ASP A 658 78.39 -72.97 -16.25
CA ASP A 658 77.47 -73.91 -16.94
C ASP A 658 76.80 -74.95 -16.03
N GLY A 659 76.98 -74.87 -14.72
CA GLY A 659 76.07 -75.52 -13.80
C GLY A 659 74.70 -74.87 -13.93
N VAL A 660 73.66 -75.67 -14.18
CA VAL A 660 72.31 -75.15 -14.36
C VAL A 660 71.49 -75.40 -13.11
N ILE A 661 71.08 -74.34 -12.41
CA ILE A 661 70.04 -74.42 -11.38
C ILE A 661 68.71 -74.12 -12.05
N THR A 662 67.83 -75.12 -12.17
CA THR A 662 66.44 -74.92 -12.63
C THR A 662 65.52 -74.97 -11.41
N VAL A 663 64.90 -73.84 -11.08
CA VAL A 663 64.01 -73.68 -9.93
C VAL A 663 62.58 -74.01 -10.32
N THR A 664 61.86 -74.75 -9.48
CA THR A 664 60.41 -74.95 -9.60
C THR A 664 59.74 -74.34 -8.38
N ALA A 665 58.79 -73.45 -8.60
CA ALA A 665 58.03 -72.76 -7.56
C ALA A 665 56.53 -73.07 -7.67
N ASN A 666 55.88 -73.33 -6.54
CA ASN A 666 54.45 -73.65 -6.43
C ASN A 666 53.83 -72.95 -5.22
N GLY A 667 52.54 -72.57 -5.30
CA GLY A 667 51.89 -71.76 -4.27
C GLY A 667 52.29 -70.28 -4.33
N GLY A 668 51.85 -69.47 -3.39
CA GLY A 668 51.97 -68.00 -3.47
C GLY A 668 51.13 -67.40 -4.60
N ASN A 669 51.49 -66.20 -5.03
CA ASN A 669 50.83 -65.45 -6.10
C ASN A 669 51.54 -65.65 -7.44
N SER A 670 50.82 -66.14 -8.46
CA SER A 670 51.39 -66.49 -9.77
C SER A 670 52.16 -65.34 -10.44
N GLY A 671 53.37 -65.62 -10.93
CA GLY A 671 54.26 -64.65 -11.58
C GLY A 671 55.60 -64.52 -10.87
N TYR A 672 56.28 -65.65 -10.67
CA TYR A 672 57.49 -65.71 -9.86
C TYR A 672 58.70 -65.04 -10.52
N GLN A 673 59.53 -64.45 -9.68
CA GLN A 673 60.89 -64.04 -9.98
C GLN A 673 61.87 -64.80 -9.08
N TYR A 674 63.09 -64.97 -9.56
CA TYR A 674 64.10 -65.81 -8.94
C TYR A 674 65.40 -65.01 -8.80
N SER A 675 66.16 -65.29 -7.74
CA SER A 675 67.44 -64.63 -7.43
C SER A 675 68.41 -65.61 -6.75
N LEU A 676 69.71 -65.35 -6.86
CA LEU A 676 70.78 -66.07 -6.14
C LEU A 676 71.55 -65.20 -5.13
N ASP A 677 71.34 -63.89 -5.14
CA ASP A 677 71.94 -62.91 -4.23
C ASP A 677 70.91 -62.29 -3.26
N GLY A 678 69.62 -62.56 -3.48
CA GLY A 678 68.50 -61.99 -2.72
C GLY A 678 68.15 -60.54 -3.10
N ILE A 679 68.83 -59.96 -4.09
CA ILE A 679 68.73 -58.52 -4.45
C ILE A 679 68.36 -58.36 -5.94
N THR A 680 69.07 -59.04 -6.83
CA THR A 680 68.81 -59.01 -8.27
C THR A 680 67.88 -60.17 -8.67
N PHE A 681 66.73 -59.84 -9.23
CA PHE A 681 65.65 -60.79 -9.56
C PHE A 681 65.42 -60.87 -11.07
N GLN A 682 65.23 -62.09 -11.58
CA GLN A 682 64.92 -62.38 -12.98
C GLN A 682 63.64 -63.23 -13.09
N SER A 683 62.92 -63.12 -14.22
CA SER A 683 61.74 -63.95 -14.51
C SER A 683 62.09 -65.38 -14.96
N SER A 684 63.30 -65.59 -15.47
CA SER A 684 63.81 -66.93 -15.78
C SER A 684 63.99 -67.74 -14.50
N ASN A 685 63.42 -68.93 -14.45
CA ASN A 685 63.64 -69.90 -13.38
C ASN A 685 64.95 -70.69 -13.53
N VAL A 686 65.76 -70.37 -14.55
CA VAL A 686 67.01 -71.04 -14.87
C VAL A 686 68.20 -70.10 -14.64
N PHE A 687 69.17 -70.56 -13.86
CA PHE A 687 70.45 -69.88 -13.64
C PHE A 687 71.61 -70.69 -14.21
N ASN A 688 72.60 -69.97 -14.75
CA ASN A 688 73.88 -70.48 -15.22
C ASN A 688 74.95 -70.05 -14.19
N VAL A 689 75.52 -71.01 -13.45
CA VAL A 689 76.40 -70.76 -12.30
C VAL A 689 77.61 -71.69 -12.26
N ALA A 690 78.65 -71.27 -11.55
CA ALA A 690 79.83 -72.08 -11.25
C ALA A 690 79.49 -73.27 -10.32
N PRO A 691 80.41 -74.24 -10.12
CA PRO A 691 80.27 -75.18 -9.00
C PRO A 691 80.29 -74.41 -7.67
N GLY A 692 79.39 -74.75 -6.75
CA GLY A 692 79.27 -74.05 -5.48
C GLY A 692 77.94 -74.26 -4.74
N ASN A 693 77.86 -73.67 -3.55
CA ASN A 693 76.65 -73.62 -2.74
C ASN A 693 75.91 -72.30 -3.01
N TYR A 694 74.64 -72.38 -3.38
CA TYR A 694 73.82 -71.23 -3.74
C TYR A 694 72.58 -71.13 -2.85
N THR A 695 72.29 -69.92 -2.34
CA THR A 695 71.02 -69.61 -1.67
C THR A 695 70.05 -69.06 -2.71
N VAL A 696 69.14 -69.91 -3.18
CA VAL A 696 68.09 -69.49 -4.11
C VAL A 696 67.01 -68.74 -3.34
N THR A 697 66.71 -67.51 -3.76
CA THR A 697 65.55 -66.74 -3.31
C THR A 697 64.49 -66.74 -4.41
N VAL A 698 63.30 -67.24 -4.11
CA VAL A 698 62.13 -67.10 -4.99
C VAL A 698 61.22 -66.03 -4.41
N LYS A 699 60.76 -65.13 -5.27
CA LYS A 699 59.84 -64.04 -4.95
C LYS A 699 58.60 -64.18 -5.83
N ASP A 700 57.41 -64.11 -5.26
CA ASP A 700 56.17 -64.13 -6.03
C ASP A 700 55.80 -62.74 -6.60
N ASN A 701 54.71 -62.65 -7.37
CA ASN A 701 54.35 -61.40 -8.06
C ASN A 701 53.94 -60.25 -7.11
N LEU A 702 53.55 -60.55 -5.86
CA LEU A 702 53.23 -59.53 -4.85
C LEU A 702 54.38 -59.30 -3.84
N GLY A 703 55.45 -60.08 -3.95
CA GLY A 703 56.71 -59.87 -3.25
C GLY A 703 56.97 -60.82 -2.09
N CYS A 704 56.17 -61.87 -1.93
CA CYS A 704 56.38 -62.90 -0.91
C CYS A 704 57.62 -63.73 -1.27
N THR A 705 58.55 -63.89 -0.34
CA THR A 705 59.82 -64.59 -0.58
C THR A 705 59.94 -65.91 0.18
N ILE A 706 60.60 -66.89 -0.44
CA ILE A 706 61.15 -68.08 0.21
C ILE A 706 62.61 -68.27 -0.20
N THR A 707 63.44 -68.73 0.72
CA THR A 707 64.84 -69.08 0.46
C THR A 707 65.10 -70.55 0.70
N PHE A 708 65.94 -71.16 -0.14
CA PHE A 708 66.47 -72.50 0.09
C PHE A 708 67.90 -72.61 -0.43
N ASN A 709 68.71 -73.47 0.21
CA ASN A 709 70.07 -73.72 -0.24
C ASN A 709 70.10 -74.89 -1.22
N THR A 710 70.94 -74.78 -2.24
CA THR A 710 71.15 -75.82 -3.26
C THR A 710 72.63 -75.87 -3.68
N VAL A 711 73.08 -77.00 -4.24
CA VAL A 711 74.51 -77.23 -4.54
C VAL A 711 74.69 -77.65 -5.99
N VAL A 712 75.60 -76.97 -6.69
CA VAL A 712 76.07 -77.33 -8.03
C VAL A 712 77.44 -77.95 -7.91
N VAL A 713 77.63 -79.14 -8.48
CA VAL A 713 78.86 -79.93 -8.41
C VAL A 713 79.69 -79.84 -9.69
N LEU A 714 80.96 -80.25 -9.61
CA LEU A 714 81.98 -80.14 -10.66
C LEU A 714 82.04 -81.40 -11.56
N GLY A 715 82.19 -81.22 -12.87
CA GLY A 715 82.21 -82.29 -13.89
C GLY A 715 83.59 -82.82 -14.30
N SER A 716 84.55 -81.97 -14.71
CA SER A 716 85.87 -82.38 -15.26
C SER A 716 86.95 -81.27 -15.20
N ASN A 717 88.24 -81.63 -15.31
CA ASN A 717 89.38 -80.68 -15.30
C ASN A 717 90.07 -80.50 -16.68
N PHE A 718 90.69 -79.34 -16.89
CA PHE A 718 91.25 -78.82 -18.17
C PHE A 718 92.80 -78.80 -18.22
N THR A 719 93.44 -78.86 -19.41
CA THR A 719 94.93 -78.90 -19.57
C THR A 719 95.50 -78.13 -20.79
N LEU A 720 96.70 -77.51 -20.65
CA LEU A 720 97.37 -76.63 -21.65
C LEU A 720 98.92 -76.60 -21.49
N THR A 721 99.70 -76.40 -22.57
CA THR A 721 101.20 -76.41 -22.57
C THR A 721 101.83 -75.27 -23.44
N PRO A 722 102.99 -74.64 -23.07
CA PRO A 722 103.53 -73.42 -23.74
C PRO A 722 104.37 -73.52 -25.04
N GLN A 723 104.60 -72.37 -25.73
CA GLN A 723 105.21 -72.20 -27.08
C GLN A 723 106.50 -71.33 -27.19
N THR A 724 106.99 -71.04 -28.42
CA THR A 724 108.25 -70.31 -28.77
C THR A 724 108.13 -69.28 -29.94
N ASP A 725 109.01 -68.27 -30.00
CA ASP A 725 108.80 -66.95 -30.65
C ASP A 725 109.54 -66.67 -32.02
N PRO A 726 108.86 -66.24 -33.12
CA PRO A 726 109.48 -65.88 -34.44
C PRO A 726 109.55 -64.35 -34.83
N THR A 727 109.97 -63.99 -36.08
CA THR A 727 110.22 -62.57 -36.55
C THR A 727 109.86 -62.30 -38.04
N ILE A 728 109.38 -61.08 -38.39
CA ILE A 728 108.88 -60.63 -39.74
C ILE A 728 109.04 -59.08 -39.99
N CYS A 729 108.50 -58.53 -41.10
CA CYS A 729 108.35 -57.07 -41.37
C CYS A 729 106.86 -56.63 -41.38
N GLU A 730 106.58 -55.35 -41.06
CA GLU A 730 105.23 -54.77 -40.92
C GLU A 730 104.37 -54.98 -42.19
N GLY A 731 103.48 -55.99 -42.15
CA GLY A 731 102.65 -56.43 -43.27
C GLY A 731 102.90 -57.86 -43.82
N THR A 732 103.80 -58.66 -43.24
CA THR A 732 104.19 -60.03 -43.69
C THR A 732 103.94 -61.13 -42.64
N SER A 733 104.00 -62.45 -42.95
CA SER A 733 103.40 -63.53 -42.09
C SER A 733 104.24 -64.78 -41.75
N THR A 734 103.96 -65.44 -40.61
CA THR A 734 104.57 -66.69 -40.05
C THR A 734 103.53 -67.66 -39.42
N GLN A 735 103.85 -68.80 -38.79
CA GLN A 735 102.87 -69.84 -38.30
C GLN A 735 103.07 -70.23 -36.81
N LEU A 736 101.96 -70.43 -36.06
CA LEU A 736 101.91 -70.79 -34.61
C LEU A 736 101.42 -72.24 -34.38
N GLN A 737 101.76 -72.90 -33.25
CA GLN A 737 101.54 -74.34 -33.00
C GLN A 737 101.27 -74.75 -31.52
N LEU A 738 100.03 -75.12 -31.15
CA LEU A 738 99.59 -75.37 -29.76
C LEU A 738 99.30 -76.85 -29.42
N VAL A 739 99.48 -77.23 -28.14
CA VAL A 739 99.11 -78.55 -27.58
C VAL A 739 98.16 -78.42 -26.37
N SER A 740 96.91 -78.90 -26.50
CA SER A 740 95.85 -78.86 -25.46
C SER A 740 94.76 -79.92 -25.73
N ASN A 741 93.96 -80.27 -24.70
CA ASN A 741 92.73 -81.08 -24.84
C ASN A 741 91.46 -80.25 -25.10
N ALA A 742 91.58 -78.97 -25.43
CA ALA A 742 90.47 -78.08 -25.76
C ALA A 742 89.70 -78.47 -27.04
N THR A 743 88.42 -78.08 -27.10
CA THR A 743 87.54 -78.27 -28.27
C THR A 743 87.34 -76.99 -29.09
N GLN A 744 87.66 -75.83 -28.52
CA GLN A 744 87.59 -74.52 -29.15
C GLN A 744 88.88 -73.75 -28.82
N TYR A 745 89.29 -72.85 -29.70
CA TYR A 745 90.47 -72.01 -29.52
C TYR A 745 90.09 -70.56 -29.82
N VAL A 746 90.71 -69.60 -29.16
CA VAL A 746 90.57 -68.16 -29.45
C VAL A 746 91.93 -67.51 -29.29
N TRP A 747 92.59 -67.24 -30.41
CA TRP A 747 93.85 -66.52 -30.47
C TRP A 747 93.64 -65.00 -30.51
N THR A 748 94.41 -64.28 -29.71
CA THR A 748 94.28 -62.84 -29.47
C THR A 748 95.65 -62.18 -29.28
N PRO A 749 95.92 -60.98 -29.80
CA PRO A 749 95.03 -60.21 -30.66
C PRO A 749 94.84 -60.92 -32.00
N SER A 750 93.68 -60.74 -32.64
CA SER A 750 93.40 -61.32 -33.96
C SER A 750 94.22 -60.70 -35.08
N THR A 751 94.89 -59.58 -34.81
CA THR A 751 95.66 -58.78 -35.75
C THR A 751 96.76 -59.62 -36.40
N GLY A 752 96.62 -59.84 -37.70
CA GLY A 752 97.53 -60.68 -38.48
C GLY A 752 97.17 -62.16 -38.53
N LEU A 753 96.25 -62.66 -37.71
CA LEU A 753 95.99 -64.09 -37.66
C LEU A 753 95.07 -64.56 -38.81
N SER A 754 95.45 -65.65 -39.49
CA SER A 754 94.65 -66.25 -40.58
C SER A 754 93.36 -66.90 -40.10
N SER A 755 93.32 -67.31 -38.84
CA SER A 755 92.12 -67.65 -38.10
C SER A 755 92.41 -67.48 -36.62
N THR A 756 91.44 -66.98 -35.87
CA THR A 756 91.53 -66.95 -34.41
C THR A 756 91.06 -68.24 -33.76
N THR A 757 90.32 -69.09 -34.48
CA THR A 757 89.50 -70.15 -33.87
C THR A 757 90.05 -71.57 -33.99
N ILE A 758 91.18 -71.74 -34.67
CA ILE A 758 91.86 -73.03 -34.85
C ILE A 758 93.06 -73.14 -33.91
N ALA A 759 93.47 -74.37 -33.58
CA ALA A 759 94.63 -74.61 -32.71
C ALA A 759 95.92 -73.96 -33.23
N ASN A 760 96.15 -73.97 -34.55
CA ASN A 760 97.42 -73.61 -35.19
C ASN A 760 97.23 -72.58 -36.34
N PRO A 761 97.21 -71.26 -36.07
CA PRO A 761 97.03 -70.22 -37.08
C PRO A 761 98.33 -69.60 -37.63
N VAL A 762 98.24 -68.95 -38.79
CA VAL A 762 99.30 -68.12 -39.41
C VAL A 762 99.17 -66.69 -38.85
N ALA A 763 100.27 -66.00 -38.52
CA ALA A 763 100.33 -64.68 -37.90
C ALA A 763 101.10 -63.64 -38.75
N ASN A 764 100.47 -62.49 -39.04
CA ASN A 764 100.98 -61.33 -39.77
C ASN A 764 100.84 -60.02 -38.96
N PRO A 765 101.53 -59.87 -37.81
CA PRO A 765 101.43 -58.65 -37.03
C PRO A 765 102.17 -57.48 -37.70
N THR A 766 101.75 -56.26 -37.36
CA THR A 766 102.34 -55.02 -37.88
C THR A 766 103.42 -54.43 -36.96
N VAL A 767 103.35 -54.71 -35.66
CA VAL A 767 104.39 -54.42 -34.66
C VAL A 767 104.71 -55.69 -33.88
N THR A 768 105.87 -55.79 -33.21
CA THR A 768 106.21 -56.94 -32.34
C THR A 768 105.03 -57.27 -31.41
N THR A 769 104.37 -58.40 -31.67
CA THR A 769 103.07 -58.74 -31.09
C THR A 769 103.17 -60.04 -30.34
N THR A 770 102.87 -59.99 -29.04
CA THR A 770 102.56 -61.18 -28.24
C THR A 770 101.14 -61.62 -28.56
N TYR A 771 101.00 -62.82 -29.12
CA TYR A 771 99.75 -63.55 -29.20
C TYR A 771 99.53 -64.37 -27.94
N TYR A 772 98.28 -64.45 -27.55
CA TYR A 772 97.70 -65.15 -26.41
C TYR A 772 96.66 -66.11 -26.98
N VAL A 773 96.75 -67.40 -26.68
CA VAL A 773 95.72 -68.37 -27.07
C VAL A 773 94.88 -68.80 -25.88
N THR A 774 93.59 -68.50 -25.96
CA THR A 774 92.57 -68.98 -25.03
C THR A 774 92.03 -70.31 -25.56
N ALA A 775 92.52 -71.42 -25.03
CA ALA A 775 92.05 -72.76 -25.38
C ALA A 775 90.88 -73.15 -24.46
N THR A 776 89.75 -73.56 -25.05
CA THR A 776 88.46 -73.75 -24.35
C THR A 776 87.89 -75.15 -24.51
N LEU A 777 87.52 -75.78 -23.40
CA LEU A 777 86.79 -77.06 -23.32
C LEU A 777 85.48 -76.80 -22.58
N GLY A 778 84.31 -76.90 -23.21
CA GLY A 778 83.06 -76.48 -22.55
C GLY A 778 83.06 -74.98 -22.21
N ARG A 779 82.89 -74.61 -20.93
CA ARG A 779 83.09 -73.23 -20.42
C ARG A 779 84.47 -72.96 -19.80
N CYS A 780 85.38 -73.92 -19.82
CA CYS A 780 86.70 -73.82 -19.18
C CYS A 780 87.72 -73.27 -20.17
N SER A 781 88.42 -72.21 -19.82
CA SER A 781 89.42 -71.60 -20.70
C SER A 781 90.77 -71.42 -20.00
N GLY A 782 91.85 -71.87 -20.61
CA GLY A 782 93.23 -71.54 -20.21
C GLY A 782 93.94 -70.72 -21.28
N VAL A 783 94.93 -69.93 -20.87
CA VAL A 783 95.68 -69.01 -21.74
C VAL A 783 97.16 -69.36 -21.79
N ASP A 784 97.75 -69.34 -22.99
CA ASP A 784 99.19 -69.47 -23.28
C ASP A 784 99.67 -68.31 -24.19
N THR A 785 100.98 -68.04 -24.28
CA THR A 785 101.54 -66.87 -25.00
C THR A 785 102.72 -67.18 -25.92
N VAL A 786 102.80 -66.49 -27.06
CA VAL A 786 103.90 -66.55 -28.05
C VAL A 786 104.15 -65.17 -28.69
N ILE A 787 105.40 -64.76 -28.89
CA ILE A 787 105.78 -63.43 -29.39
C ILE A 787 106.25 -63.50 -30.84
N VAL A 788 105.67 -62.67 -31.72
CA VAL A 788 106.11 -62.52 -33.12
C VAL A 788 106.68 -61.12 -33.31
N ASN A 789 107.98 -61.01 -33.56
CA ASN A 789 108.71 -59.75 -33.69
C ASN A 789 108.52 -59.11 -35.08
N VAL A 790 108.43 -57.78 -35.16
CA VAL A 790 108.13 -57.09 -36.43
C VAL A 790 108.97 -55.81 -36.63
N ASN A 791 109.59 -55.66 -37.80
CA ASN A 791 110.25 -54.44 -38.23
C ASN A 791 109.24 -53.40 -38.74
N ALA A 792 109.27 -52.18 -38.19
CA ALA A 792 108.28 -51.14 -38.45
C ALA A 792 108.41 -50.46 -39.83
N ALA A 793 107.28 -50.01 -40.36
CA ALA A 793 107.15 -49.21 -41.57
C ALA A 793 107.64 -47.76 -41.37
N PRO A 794 108.16 -47.10 -42.43
CA PRO A 794 108.58 -45.71 -42.36
C PRO A 794 107.40 -44.77 -42.08
N ILE A 795 107.65 -43.75 -41.26
CA ILE A 795 106.67 -42.71 -40.90
C ILE A 795 106.92 -41.48 -41.78
N PRO A 796 105.95 -41.05 -42.61
CA PRO A 796 106.05 -39.78 -43.32
C PRO A 796 106.12 -38.59 -42.37
N ASN A 797 106.82 -37.53 -42.77
CA ASN A 797 106.80 -36.24 -42.09
C ASN A 797 106.64 -35.12 -43.13
N ALA A 798 105.55 -34.37 -43.06
CA ALA A 798 105.14 -33.33 -43.99
C ALA A 798 105.81 -31.96 -43.74
N GLY A 799 106.57 -31.83 -42.66
CA GLY A 799 107.13 -30.56 -42.20
C GLY A 799 106.14 -29.76 -41.34
N PRO A 800 106.60 -28.63 -40.75
CA PRO A 800 105.81 -27.86 -39.80
C PRO A 800 104.67 -27.09 -40.48
N ASP A 801 103.62 -26.80 -39.71
CA ASP A 801 102.52 -25.94 -40.14
C ASP A 801 102.99 -24.53 -40.51
N GLY A 802 102.32 -23.94 -41.50
CA GLY A 802 102.61 -22.61 -42.02
C GLY A 802 101.59 -21.55 -41.59
N PHE A 803 102.02 -20.30 -41.47
CA PHE A 803 101.12 -19.16 -41.21
C PHE A 803 101.41 -18.02 -42.17
N ILE A 804 100.39 -17.53 -42.86
CA ILE A 804 100.48 -16.44 -43.85
C ILE A 804 99.26 -15.51 -43.75
N CYS A 805 99.41 -14.20 -44.04
CA CYS A 805 98.22 -13.37 -44.31
C CYS A 805 97.64 -13.76 -45.69
N TYR A 806 96.33 -13.58 -45.89
CA TYR A 806 95.64 -13.85 -47.16
C TYR A 806 96.38 -13.28 -48.39
N GLY A 807 96.76 -14.16 -49.33
CA GLY A 807 97.39 -13.79 -50.60
C GLY A 807 98.91 -14.06 -50.73
N GLN A 808 99.55 -14.70 -49.75
CA GLN A 808 100.98 -15.11 -49.84
C GLN A 808 101.18 -16.60 -50.16
N THR A 809 102.44 -17.05 -50.20
CA THR A 809 102.86 -18.38 -50.65
C THR A 809 103.72 -19.07 -49.59
N TYR A 810 103.73 -20.41 -49.55
CA TYR A 810 104.42 -21.21 -48.53
C TYR A 810 105.05 -22.48 -49.15
N GLN A 811 106.24 -22.90 -48.69
CA GLN A 811 106.93 -24.09 -49.20
C GLN A 811 106.91 -25.25 -48.20
N LEU A 812 106.45 -26.41 -48.66
CA LEU A 812 106.40 -27.67 -47.92
C LEU A 812 107.76 -28.37 -47.97
N ASN A 813 108.08 -29.22 -46.98
CA ASN A 813 109.34 -29.96 -46.94
C ASN A 813 109.14 -31.36 -46.31
N ALA A 814 109.07 -32.40 -47.14
CA ALA A 814 108.91 -33.77 -46.68
C ALA A 814 110.20 -34.43 -46.17
N SER A 815 110.06 -35.37 -45.24
CA SER A 815 111.11 -36.34 -44.87
C SER A 815 110.50 -37.68 -44.44
N GLY A 816 111.35 -38.69 -44.17
CA GLY A 816 110.93 -40.00 -43.64
C GLY A 816 111.16 -41.21 -44.56
N GLY A 817 111.70 -41.03 -45.77
CA GLY A 817 111.90 -42.15 -46.71
C GLY A 817 112.59 -41.77 -48.02
N THR A 818 112.50 -42.63 -49.04
CA THR A 818 113.24 -42.45 -50.30
C THR A 818 112.38 -42.08 -51.51
N GLN A 819 111.06 -42.22 -51.45
CA GLN A 819 110.10 -41.85 -52.51
C GLN A 819 108.78 -41.33 -51.91
N TYR A 820 108.16 -40.30 -52.52
CA TYR A 820 107.13 -39.45 -51.91
C TYR A 820 105.90 -39.18 -52.80
N SER A 821 104.76 -38.89 -52.19
CA SER A 821 103.52 -38.45 -52.86
C SER A 821 102.67 -37.52 -51.99
N TRP A 822 102.16 -36.42 -52.56
CA TRP A 822 101.37 -35.38 -51.90
C TRP A 822 99.94 -35.25 -52.45
N SER A 823 98.95 -34.99 -51.58
CA SER A 823 97.54 -34.78 -51.96
C SER A 823 96.81 -33.81 -50.99
N PRO A 824 95.89 -32.94 -51.46
CA PRO A 824 95.51 -32.72 -52.85
C PRO A 824 96.59 -31.97 -53.63
N ASN A 825 96.56 -32.06 -54.97
CA ASN A 825 97.51 -31.35 -55.84
C ASN A 825 97.11 -29.88 -56.14
N THR A 826 95.93 -29.44 -55.71
CA THR A 826 95.47 -28.05 -55.85
C THR A 826 96.40 -27.07 -55.14
N TYR A 827 96.76 -25.99 -55.83
CA TYR A 827 97.72 -24.97 -55.40
C TYR A 827 99.18 -25.43 -55.23
N LEU A 828 99.51 -26.72 -55.44
CA LEU A 828 100.89 -27.22 -55.49
C LEU A 828 101.49 -27.14 -56.89
N ASN A 829 102.82 -26.98 -56.97
CA ASN A 829 103.57 -27.00 -58.23
C ASN A 829 103.97 -28.41 -58.72
N ASN A 830 104.31 -29.35 -57.83
CA ASN A 830 104.64 -30.74 -58.18
C ASN A 830 104.40 -31.70 -56.98
N PRO A 831 103.39 -32.58 -57.01
CA PRO A 831 103.02 -33.40 -55.86
C PRO A 831 103.90 -34.64 -55.61
N SER A 832 104.93 -34.94 -56.40
CA SER A 832 105.71 -36.19 -56.26
C SER A 832 107.17 -35.99 -55.81
N VAL A 833 107.53 -34.77 -55.41
CA VAL A 833 108.85 -34.45 -54.84
C VAL A 833 108.73 -34.14 -53.36
N ALA A 834 109.84 -34.18 -52.62
CA ALA A 834 109.82 -33.92 -51.19
C ALA A 834 109.31 -32.50 -50.86
N ASN A 835 109.73 -31.46 -51.61
CA ASN A 835 109.58 -30.05 -51.18
C ASN A 835 108.78 -29.15 -52.16
N PRO A 836 107.48 -29.37 -52.37
CA PRO A 836 106.65 -28.55 -53.26
C PRO A 836 106.25 -27.18 -52.66
N VAL A 837 105.77 -26.27 -53.50
CA VAL A 837 105.34 -24.91 -53.13
C VAL A 837 103.81 -24.74 -53.28
N SER A 838 103.17 -24.10 -52.30
CA SER A 838 101.73 -23.88 -52.17
C SER A 838 101.34 -22.40 -52.16
N THR A 839 100.17 -22.05 -52.72
CA THR A 839 99.63 -20.67 -52.77
C THR A 839 98.15 -20.57 -52.34
N PRO A 840 97.80 -20.87 -51.07
CA PRO A 840 96.42 -21.12 -50.68
C PRO A 840 95.63 -19.86 -50.34
N ALA A 841 94.38 -19.77 -50.83
CA ALA A 841 93.48 -18.64 -50.60
C ALA A 841 92.69 -18.71 -49.28
N LYS A 842 92.77 -19.84 -48.57
CA LYS A 842 92.18 -20.10 -47.25
C LYS A 842 92.94 -21.25 -46.62
N ASP A 843 92.71 -21.50 -45.34
CA ASP A 843 93.37 -22.58 -44.62
C ASP A 843 93.25 -23.91 -45.38
N ILE A 844 94.39 -24.55 -45.66
CA ILE A 844 94.48 -25.81 -46.41
C ILE A 844 95.35 -26.81 -45.65
N VAL A 845 95.06 -28.10 -45.84
CA VAL A 845 95.84 -29.21 -45.32
C VAL A 845 96.31 -30.06 -46.50
N TYR A 846 97.61 -30.38 -46.53
CA TYR A 846 98.20 -31.34 -47.47
C TYR A 846 98.60 -32.62 -46.76
N THR A 847 98.54 -33.73 -47.48
CA THR A 847 98.77 -35.10 -46.99
C THR A 847 99.93 -35.74 -47.76
N LEU A 848 100.89 -36.32 -47.04
CA LEU A 848 102.11 -36.95 -47.56
C LEU A 848 102.09 -38.47 -47.37
N SER A 849 102.44 -39.24 -48.40
CA SER A 849 102.67 -40.70 -48.34
C SER A 849 104.09 -41.05 -48.78
N ILE A 850 104.67 -42.13 -48.23
CA ILE A 850 106.02 -42.63 -48.57
C ILE A 850 105.97 -44.05 -49.14
N LEU A 851 106.64 -44.26 -50.28
CA LEU A 851 106.54 -45.51 -51.03
C LEU A 851 107.62 -46.56 -50.67
N SER A 852 108.72 -46.17 -50.02
CA SER A 852 109.79 -47.09 -49.56
C SER A 852 110.80 -46.44 -48.60
N ASP A 853 111.48 -47.27 -47.80
CA ASP A 853 112.61 -46.91 -46.92
C ASP A 853 113.86 -47.81 -47.08
N ILE A 854 114.80 -47.68 -46.13
CA ILE A 854 116.08 -48.39 -46.12
C ILE A 854 115.99 -49.88 -45.71
N ASN A 855 114.93 -50.29 -45.00
CA ASN A 855 114.67 -51.69 -44.64
C ASN A 855 113.77 -52.39 -45.67
N GLY A 856 113.41 -51.71 -46.77
CA GLY A 856 112.54 -52.22 -47.83
C GLY A 856 111.05 -52.14 -47.51
N CYS A 857 110.66 -51.40 -46.46
CA CYS A 857 109.27 -51.24 -46.02
C CYS A 857 108.64 -49.99 -46.65
N ALA A 858 107.36 -50.05 -47.01
CA ALA A 858 106.57 -48.90 -47.48
C ALA A 858 105.77 -48.30 -46.32
N SER A 859 105.45 -47.00 -46.35
CA SER A 859 104.64 -46.41 -45.27
C SER A 859 103.20 -46.90 -45.32
N LEU A 860 102.65 -47.26 -44.16
CA LEU A 860 101.23 -47.62 -44.01
C LEU A 860 100.35 -46.43 -43.62
N THR A 861 100.96 -45.29 -43.32
CA THR A 861 100.30 -44.07 -42.85
C THR A 861 100.63 -42.89 -43.75
N THR A 862 99.95 -41.77 -43.52
CA THR A 862 100.21 -40.50 -44.19
C THR A 862 100.31 -39.39 -43.16
N ASP A 863 101.21 -38.43 -43.35
CA ASP A 863 101.32 -37.27 -42.47
C ASP A 863 100.67 -36.03 -43.10
N GLN A 864 100.24 -35.08 -42.28
CA GLN A 864 99.52 -33.89 -42.73
C GLN A 864 100.12 -32.60 -42.16
N MET A 865 100.21 -31.57 -43.00
CA MET A 865 100.58 -30.21 -42.58
C MET A 865 99.53 -29.20 -43.03
N ARG A 866 99.25 -28.22 -42.17
CA ARG A 866 98.28 -27.15 -42.37
C ARG A 866 98.99 -25.85 -42.72
N ILE A 867 98.41 -25.06 -43.62
CA ILE A 867 98.78 -23.66 -43.82
C ILE A 867 97.60 -22.80 -43.39
N ASP A 868 97.79 -22.01 -42.36
CA ASP A 868 96.84 -21.10 -41.74
C ASP A 868 96.88 -19.73 -42.43
N VAL A 869 95.72 -19.22 -42.83
CA VAL A 869 95.59 -17.99 -43.60
C VAL A 869 94.83 -16.94 -42.79
N THR A 870 95.54 -15.98 -42.20
CA THR A 870 94.92 -14.98 -41.32
C THR A 870 93.87 -14.14 -42.06
N PRO A 871 92.63 -14.05 -41.55
CA PRO A 871 91.63 -13.13 -42.09
C PRO A 871 91.99 -11.65 -41.85
N PRO A 872 91.44 -10.70 -42.63
CA PRO A 872 91.65 -9.27 -42.40
C PRO A 872 91.12 -8.77 -41.05
N ILE A 873 91.88 -7.89 -40.38
CA ILE A 873 91.54 -7.32 -39.06
C ILE A 873 90.40 -6.31 -39.19
N LYS A 874 89.45 -6.31 -38.26
CA LYS A 874 88.29 -5.39 -38.24
C LYS A 874 88.48 -4.34 -37.15
N VAL A 875 88.23 -3.06 -37.41
CA VAL A 875 88.34 -2.00 -36.39
C VAL A 875 86.99 -1.34 -36.12
N LYS A 876 86.57 -1.35 -34.84
CA LYS A 876 85.42 -0.57 -34.37
C LYS A 876 85.88 0.80 -33.91
N THR A 877 85.06 1.80 -34.16
CA THR A 877 85.37 3.22 -33.92
C THR A 877 84.25 3.84 -33.09
N PHE A 878 84.61 4.76 -32.20
CA PHE A 878 83.66 5.48 -31.32
C PHE A 878 83.96 6.99 -31.30
N PRO A 879 82.95 7.84 -31.05
CA PRO A 879 81.52 7.51 -30.98
C PRO A 879 80.97 7.16 -32.37
N TYR A 880 79.96 6.28 -32.46
CA TYR A 880 79.57 5.65 -33.73
C TYR A 880 79.07 6.59 -34.86
N ASP A 881 78.61 7.79 -34.51
CA ASP A 881 78.52 8.98 -35.36
C ASP A 881 78.21 10.15 -34.42
N THR A 882 78.91 11.30 -34.52
CA THR A 882 78.80 12.38 -33.52
C THR A 882 78.23 13.67 -34.10
N VAL A 883 77.29 14.29 -33.39
CA VAL A 883 76.69 15.59 -33.74
C VAL A 883 77.25 16.67 -32.81
N GLY A 884 77.88 17.70 -33.39
CA GLY A 884 78.47 18.81 -32.65
C GLY A 884 77.97 20.19 -33.09
N TYR A 885 78.23 21.18 -32.24
CA TYR A 885 78.24 22.60 -32.59
C TYR A 885 79.67 23.03 -32.97
N ASN A 886 79.81 24.10 -33.76
CA ASN A 886 81.11 24.59 -34.23
C ASN A 886 82.04 24.89 -33.04
N GLY A 887 83.24 24.29 -33.03
CA GLY A 887 84.22 24.39 -31.95
C GLY A 887 84.07 23.39 -30.79
N ASP A 888 83.06 22.51 -30.78
CA ASP A 888 82.98 21.41 -29.80
C ASP A 888 84.15 20.41 -29.97
N GLN A 889 84.61 19.78 -28.89
CA GLN A 889 85.67 18.76 -28.92
C GLN A 889 85.14 17.38 -28.50
N PHE A 890 85.54 16.35 -29.23
CA PHE A 890 85.16 14.95 -28.99
C PHE A 890 86.40 14.06 -28.95
N GLN A 891 86.43 13.06 -28.06
CA GLN A 891 87.45 12.02 -28.14
C GLN A 891 86.98 10.90 -29.08
N LEU A 892 87.75 10.64 -30.12
CA LEU A 892 87.60 9.45 -30.96
C LEU A 892 88.33 8.28 -30.29
N LEU A 893 87.84 7.06 -30.50
CA LEU A 893 88.51 5.83 -30.07
C LEU A 893 88.51 4.79 -31.19
N ALA A 894 89.62 4.06 -31.35
CA ALA A 894 89.72 2.87 -32.19
C ALA A 894 89.92 1.61 -31.34
N VAL A 895 89.07 0.62 -31.54
CA VAL A 895 89.08 -0.68 -30.88
C VAL A 895 89.17 -1.77 -31.95
N PRO A 896 90.37 -2.31 -32.24
CA PRO A 896 90.51 -3.43 -33.17
C PRO A 896 89.88 -4.71 -32.62
N SER A 897 89.52 -5.64 -33.52
CA SER A 897 89.04 -6.99 -33.18
C SER A 897 90.15 -7.94 -32.74
N ASP A 898 91.39 -7.53 -32.92
CA ASP A 898 92.61 -8.27 -32.66
C ASP A 898 93.39 -7.51 -31.58
N SER A 899 93.78 -8.21 -30.51
CA SER A 899 94.53 -7.64 -29.37
C SER A 899 95.94 -7.23 -29.71
N ASP A 900 96.51 -7.78 -30.79
CA ASP A 900 97.95 -7.73 -31.07
C ASP A 900 98.30 -6.54 -31.99
N VAL A 901 97.34 -5.62 -32.18
CA VAL A 901 97.49 -4.37 -32.90
C VAL A 901 98.30 -3.37 -32.08
N ILE A 902 99.45 -2.97 -32.63
CA ILE A 902 100.41 -2.07 -31.97
C ILE A 902 100.50 -0.69 -32.61
N ASN A 903 100.10 -0.53 -33.88
CA ASN A 903 100.20 0.72 -34.63
C ASN A 903 98.82 1.21 -35.10
N TYR A 904 98.62 2.54 -35.06
CA TYR A 904 97.40 3.25 -35.46
C TYR A 904 97.75 4.41 -36.38
N SER A 905 96.94 4.67 -37.42
CA SER A 905 97.08 5.85 -38.27
C SER A 905 95.73 6.33 -38.78
N TRP A 906 95.35 7.56 -38.42
CA TRP A 906 94.09 8.21 -38.75
C TRP A 906 94.25 9.20 -39.91
N SER A 907 93.26 9.24 -40.80
CA SER A 907 93.18 10.18 -41.92
C SER A 907 91.73 10.64 -42.17
N PRO A 908 91.47 11.91 -42.51
CA PRO A 908 92.43 13.02 -42.56
C PRO A 908 92.93 13.43 -41.17
N ALA A 909 94.09 14.08 -41.08
CA ALA A 909 94.62 14.58 -39.80
C ALA A 909 93.97 15.91 -39.34
N THR A 910 93.13 16.51 -40.17
CA THR A 910 92.50 17.81 -39.94
C THR A 910 91.63 17.82 -38.68
N GLY A 911 91.92 18.72 -37.75
CA GLY A 911 91.18 18.87 -36.49
C GLY A 911 91.51 17.82 -35.42
N LEU A 912 92.38 16.84 -35.68
CA LEU A 912 92.82 15.83 -34.70
C LEU A 912 94.00 16.32 -33.86
N SER A 913 94.06 15.90 -32.59
CA SER A 913 95.18 16.20 -31.69
C SER A 913 96.47 15.44 -32.04
N ASN A 914 96.37 14.16 -32.44
CA ASN A 914 97.48 13.37 -32.98
C ASN A 914 96.92 12.19 -33.81
N PRO A 915 97.17 12.13 -35.14
CA PRO A 915 96.60 11.07 -35.98
C PRO A 915 97.23 9.68 -35.77
N ASN A 916 98.27 9.49 -34.96
CA ASN A 916 98.99 8.22 -34.84
C ASN A 916 98.79 7.48 -33.52
N ILE A 917 97.78 7.87 -32.73
CA ILE A 917 97.38 7.20 -31.48
C ILE A 917 96.00 6.56 -31.62
N ALA A 918 95.69 5.56 -30.79
CA ALA A 918 94.39 4.89 -30.82
C ALA A 918 93.21 5.86 -30.59
N ASN A 919 93.37 6.85 -29.69
CA ASN A 919 92.26 7.66 -29.17
C ASN A 919 92.50 9.19 -29.28
N PRO A 920 92.52 9.78 -30.49
CA PRO A 920 92.73 11.22 -30.69
C PRO A 920 91.52 12.06 -30.30
N ILE A 921 91.74 13.34 -29.98
CA ILE A 921 90.67 14.33 -29.79
C ILE A 921 90.46 15.07 -31.11
N VAL A 922 89.22 15.17 -31.57
CA VAL A 922 88.80 15.96 -32.72
C VAL A 922 88.12 17.26 -32.27
N THR A 923 88.45 18.38 -32.93
CA THR A 923 87.72 19.65 -32.79
C THR A 923 86.79 19.84 -33.98
N ALA A 924 85.51 20.07 -33.73
CA ALA A 924 84.46 20.21 -34.74
C ALA A 924 84.66 21.47 -35.60
N GLY A 925 84.60 21.28 -36.93
CA GLY A 925 84.76 22.33 -37.93
C GLY A 925 83.54 23.24 -38.11
N ALA A 926 83.44 23.84 -39.29
CA ALA A 926 82.41 24.81 -39.63
C ALA A 926 81.01 24.17 -39.68
N ILE A 927 79.96 24.99 -39.54
CA ILE A 927 78.58 24.53 -39.59
C ILE A 927 78.27 23.97 -40.98
N GLY A 928 77.87 22.70 -41.04
CA GLY A 928 77.65 21.94 -42.27
C GLY A 928 78.77 20.94 -42.59
N ASP A 929 79.91 20.99 -41.91
CA ASP A 929 81.00 20.04 -42.13
C ASP A 929 80.58 18.61 -41.73
N VAL A 930 80.91 17.66 -42.60
CA VAL A 930 80.78 16.22 -42.37
C VAL A 930 82.13 15.60 -42.69
N VAL A 931 82.92 15.34 -41.65
CA VAL A 931 84.28 14.76 -41.80
C VAL A 931 84.24 13.31 -41.34
N GLN A 932 84.61 12.40 -42.25
CA GLN A 932 84.81 11.00 -41.94
C GLN A 932 86.30 10.73 -41.72
N TYR A 933 86.64 10.21 -40.54
CA TYR A 933 87.98 9.78 -40.17
C TYR A 933 88.12 8.27 -40.34
N ARG A 934 89.10 7.83 -41.13
CA ARG A 934 89.51 6.44 -41.32
C ARG A 934 90.74 6.15 -40.46
N VAL A 935 90.69 5.10 -39.64
CA VAL A 935 91.85 4.53 -38.95
C VAL A 935 92.36 3.28 -39.69
N ILE A 936 93.68 3.15 -39.82
CA ILE A 936 94.36 1.92 -40.21
C ILE A 936 95.12 1.40 -38.98
N THR A 937 95.09 0.08 -38.81
CA THR A 937 95.74 -0.68 -37.73
C THR A 937 96.63 -1.77 -38.29
N SER A 938 97.66 -2.19 -37.55
CA SER A 938 98.50 -3.33 -37.92
C SER A 938 99.13 -4.05 -36.73
N THR A 939 99.28 -5.37 -36.84
CA THR A 939 100.01 -6.22 -35.87
C THR A 939 101.49 -6.31 -36.22
N ILE A 940 102.29 -6.90 -35.31
CA ILE A 940 103.72 -7.13 -35.54
C ILE A 940 103.99 -8.13 -36.69
N ALA A 941 103.04 -9.04 -36.96
CA ALA A 941 103.08 -9.97 -38.10
C ALA A 941 102.74 -9.31 -39.45
N GLY A 942 102.40 -8.02 -39.48
CA GLY A 942 102.22 -7.25 -40.71
C GLY A 942 100.83 -7.31 -41.35
N CYS A 943 99.92 -8.16 -40.87
CA CYS A 943 98.51 -8.11 -41.29
C CYS A 943 97.86 -6.79 -40.80
N LYS A 944 96.91 -6.24 -41.57
CA LYS A 944 96.34 -4.89 -41.38
C LYS A 944 94.81 -4.90 -41.32
N GLY A 945 94.24 -3.87 -40.70
CA GLY A 945 92.79 -3.65 -40.60
C GLY A 945 92.39 -2.18 -40.60
N GLU A 946 91.13 -1.87 -40.85
CA GLU A 946 90.62 -0.49 -40.92
C GLU A 946 89.24 -0.29 -40.28
N GLY A 947 88.90 0.99 -40.00
CA GLY A 947 87.63 1.42 -39.42
C GLY A 947 87.37 2.92 -39.66
N TYR A 948 86.13 3.38 -39.45
CA TYR A 948 85.67 4.73 -39.87
C TYR A 948 84.72 5.38 -38.86
N VAL A 949 84.80 6.69 -38.65
CA VAL A 949 83.85 7.47 -37.81
C VAL A 949 83.52 8.81 -38.45
N THR A 950 82.25 9.25 -38.37
CA THR A 950 81.82 10.55 -38.91
C THR A 950 81.49 11.55 -37.81
N VAL A 951 82.00 12.78 -37.96
CA VAL A 951 81.60 13.94 -37.15
C VAL A 951 80.81 14.89 -38.04
N ARG A 952 79.61 15.28 -37.60
CA ARG A 952 78.68 16.16 -38.32
C ARG A 952 78.40 17.42 -37.50
N VAL A 953 78.59 18.60 -38.09
CA VAL A 953 78.36 19.88 -37.39
C VAL A 953 77.03 20.48 -37.81
N TYR A 954 76.06 20.51 -36.89
CA TYR A 954 74.71 21.02 -37.15
C TYR A 954 74.59 22.52 -36.83
N LYS A 955 73.65 23.19 -37.50
CA LYS A 955 73.35 24.60 -37.22
C LYS A 955 72.63 24.71 -35.86
N GLY A 956 73.17 25.57 -35.00
CA GLY A 956 72.60 25.93 -33.70
C GLY A 956 72.91 27.39 -33.33
N PRO A 957 72.68 27.78 -32.06
CA PRO A 957 72.05 26.96 -31.03
C PRO A 957 70.57 26.71 -31.34
N ASP A 958 70.14 25.44 -31.30
CA ASP A 958 68.74 25.04 -31.51
C ASP A 958 68.45 23.66 -30.88
N ILE A 959 67.17 23.32 -30.75
CA ILE A 959 66.69 22.01 -30.29
C ILE A 959 65.96 21.32 -31.46
N TYR A 960 66.49 20.19 -31.90
CA TYR A 960 65.86 19.34 -32.90
C TYR A 960 65.02 18.27 -32.20
N VAL A 961 63.76 18.11 -32.57
CA VAL A 961 62.81 17.23 -31.86
C VAL A 961 62.16 16.27 -32.86
N PRO A 962 62.23 14.94 -32.65
CA PRO A 962 61.63 13.98 -33.57
C PRO A 962 60.09 14.05 -33.53
N THR A 963 59.42 13.64 -34.60
CA THR A 963 57.96 13.73 -34.75
C THR A 963 57.21 12.47 -34.29
N GLY A 964 57.90 11.36 -34.03
CA GLY A 964 57.31 10.14 -33.50
C GLY A 964 58.36 9.15 -32.99
N PHE A 965 57.94 8.25 -32.10
CA PHE A 965 58.80 7.27 -31.46
C PHE A 965 58.09 5.95 -31.13
N THR A 966 58.89 4.90 -30.94
CA THR A 966 58.45 3.49 -30.85
C THR A 966 59.14 2.81 -29.66
N PRO A 967 58.56 2.86 -28.44
CA PRO A 967 59.10 2.16 -27.28
C PRO A 967 58.83 0.65 -27.37
N ASN A 968 59.67 -0.06 -28.13
CA ASN A 968 59.57 -1.49 -28.41
C ASN A 968 60.69 -2.32 -27.75
N GLY A 969 61.75 -1.68 -27.27
CA GLY A 969 62.92 -2.29 -26.64
C GLY A 969 64.07 -2.67 -27.59
N ASP A 970 64.05 -2.25 -28.86
CA ASP A 970 65.09 -2.63 -29.85
C ASP A 970 66.38 -1.78 -29.78
N GLY A 971 66.41 -0.77 -28.90
CA GLY A 971 67.51 0.15 -28.69
C GLY A 971 67.48 1.38 -29.60
N LYS A 972 66.50 1.51 -30.50
CA LYS A 972 66.36 2.62 -31.46
C LYS A 972 65.03 3.32 -31.31
N ASN A 973 65.08 4.63 -31.05
CA ASN A 973 63.88 5.47 -30.93
C ASN A 973 62.89 5.01 -29.84
N ASP A 974 63.39 4.28 -28.82
CA ASP A 974 62.64 3.79 -27.66
C ASP A 974 62.19 4.91 -26.70
N LYS A 975 62.82 6.08 -26.80
CA LYS A 975 62.50 7.25 -26.00
C LYS A 975 62.32 8.46 -26.89
N PHE A 976 61.30 9.24 -26.59
CA PHE A 976 61.11 10.55 -27.15
C PHE A 976 62.10 11.55 -26.53
N THR A 977 63.27 11.66 -27.15
CA THR A 977 64.39 12.48 -26.70
C THR A 977 64.67 13.63 -27.69
N PRO A 978 64.51 14.89 -27.28
CA PRO A 978 65.02 16.06 -28.00
C PRO A 978 66.55 16.05 -28.13
N PHE A 979 67.07 16.47 -29.28
CA PHE A 979 68.49 16.60 -29.58
C PHE A 979 68.93 18.07 -29.43
N PRO A 980 69.70 18.41 -28.38
CA PRO A 980 70.26 19.76 -28.21
C PRO A 980 71.50 19.97 -29.11
N VAL A 981 71.54 21.07 -29.86
CA VAL A 981 72.74 21.56 -30.54
C VAL A 981 73.07 22.94 -30.00
N GLY A 982 74.22 23.12 -29.34
CA GLY A 982 74.60 24.40 -28.71
C GLY A 982 73.77 24.81 -27.49
N ILE A 983 73.04 23.88 -26.87
CA ILE A 983 72.22 24.12 -25.66
C ILE A 983 73.00 23.68 -24.41
N LYS A 984 73.04 24.55 -23.41
CA LYS A 984 73.75 24.43 -22.12
C LYS A 984 72.93 23.68 -21.07
N SER A 985 71.62 23.87 -21.04
CA SER A 985 70.69 23.18 -20.13
C SER A 985 69.24 23.29 -20.62
N TYR A 986 68.35 22.44 -20.09
CA TYR A 986 66.90 22.63 -20.22
C TYR A 986 66.34 23.20 -18.91
N LYS A 987 65.59 24.31 -19.00
CA LYS A 987 64.76 24.79 -17.88
C LYS A 987 63.59 23.83 -17.63
N TYR A 988 63.02 23.30 -18.71
CA TYR A 988 62.11 22.18 -18.70
C TYR A 988 62.02 21.58 -20.10
N PHE A 989 61.91 20.27 -20.17
CA PHE A 989 61.23 19.53 -21.22
C PHE A 989 59.96 18.93 -20.59
N ARG A 990 58.82 19.04 -21.25
CA ARG A 990 57.50 18.61 -20.76
C ARG A 990 56.70 17.96 -21.88
N VAL A 991 56.03 16.85 -21.55
CA VAL A 991 55.07 16.16 -22.43
C VAL A 991 53.73 16.07 -21.71
N PHE A 992 52.65 16.26 -22.46
CA PHE A 992 51.27 16.30 -21.99
C PHE A 992 50.39 15.35 -22.82
N ASN A 993 49.39 14.75 -22.18
CA ASN A 993 48.36 13.99 -22.89
C ASN A 993 47.32 14.90 -23.56
N ARG A 994 46.38 14.31 -24.31
CA ARG A 994 45.32 15.02 -25.06
C ARG A 994 44.40 15.90 -24.20
N TRP A 995 44.40 15.73 -22.87
CA TRP A 995 43.60 16.50 -21.93
C TRP A 995 44.39 17.62 -21.24
N GLY A 996 45.65 17.84 -21.62
CA GLY A 996 46.52 18.86 -21.02
C GLY A 996 47.17 18.45 -19.70
N GLN A 997 47.02 17.19 -19.27
CA GLN A 997 47.72 16.67 -18.08
C GLN A 997 49.20 16.45 -18.39
N LEU A 998 50.10 16.95 -17.54
CA LEU A 998 51.53 16.69 -17.62
C LEU A 998 51.82 15.21 -17.33
N ILE A 999 52.52 14.53 -18.25
CA ILE A 999 52.83 13.09 -18.12
C ILE A 999 54.34 12.80 -18.02
N PHE A 1000 55.19 13.68 -18.54
CA PHE A 1000 56.65 13.59 -18.37
C PHE A 1000 57.23 14.99 -18.21
N SER A 1001 58.22 15.14 -17.34
CA SER A 1001 59.08 16.32 -17.34
C SER A 1001 60.50 15.99 -16.88
N THR A 1002 61.48 16.61 -17.53
CA THR A 1002 62.90 16.55 -17.15
C THR A 1002 63.57 17.90 -17.40
N THR A 1003 64.71 18.13 -16.76
CA THR A 1003 65.64 19.25 -17.01
C THR A 1003 66.99 18.77 -17.54
N LYS A 1004 67.18 17.45 -17.63
CA LYS A 1004 68.44 16.83 -18.08
C LYS A 1004 68.50 16.83 -19.61
N LEU A 1005 69.66 17.19 -20.15
CA LEU A 1005 69.94 17.03 -21.58
C LEU A 1005 69.95 15.54 -21.95
N HIS A 1006 69.47 15.21 -23.15
CA HIS A 1006 69.37 13.83 -23.69
C HIS A 1006 68.49 12.86 -22.89
N ASP A 1007 67.74 13.33 -21.90
CA ASP A 1007 66.71 12.56 -21.22
C ASP A 1007 65.37 12.70 -21.96
N GLY A 1008 64.53 11.65 -21.91
CA GLY A 1008 63.40 11.51 -22.82
C GLY A 1008 62.30 10.59 -22.32
N TRP A 1009 61.10 10.81 -22.82
CA TRP A 1009 59.90 10.10 -22.39
C TRP A 1009 59.81 8.71 -23.03
N ASP A 1010 59.58 7.67 -22.23
CA ASP A 1010 59.53 6.26 -22.63
C ASP A 1010 58.12 5.77 -23.04
N GLY A 1011 57.13 6.67 -23.12
CA GLY A 1011 55.74 6.33 -23.43
C GLY A 1011 54.89 5.97 -22.21
N LYS A 1012 55.39 6.09 -20.98
CA LYS A 1012 54.70 5.66 -19.75
C LYS A 1012 54.35 6.81 -18.80
N LEU A 1013 53.37 6.61 -17.92
CA LEU A 1013 53.03 7.50 -16.80
C LEU A 1013 52.84 6.66 -15.54
N GLY A 1014 53.62 6.93 -14.49
CA GLY A 1014 53.58 6.13 -13.26
C GLY A 1014 53.84 4.63 -13.51
N GLY A 1015 54.69 4.30 -14.48
CA GLY A 1015 54.97 2.93 -14.93
C GLY A 1015 53.92 2.30 -15.86
N ARG A 1016 52.78 2.96 -16.12
CA ARG A 1016 51.72 2.45 -17.01
C ARG A 1016 51.86 2.99 -18.42
N GLU A 1017 51.84 2.10 -19.42
CA GLU A 1017 51.85 2.45 -20.85
C GLU A 1017 50.75 3.47 -21.18
N GLN A 1018 51.11 4.58 -21.81
CA GLN A 1018 50.14 5.57 -22.31
C GLN A 1018 49.66 5.20 -23.72
N PRO A 1019 48.37 5.35 -24.08
CA PRO A 1019 47.83 4.87 -25.37
C PRO A 1019 48.57 5.42 -26.60
N SER A 1020 48.69 4.62 -27.66
CA SER A 1020 49.22 5.09 -28.95
C SER A 1020 48.42 6.29 -29.48
N GLY A 1021 49.10 7.30 -30.03
CA GLY A 1021 48.49 8.54 -30.49
C GLY A 1021 49.36 9.78 -30.32
N ALA A 1022 48.77 10.95 -30.57
CA ALA A 1022 49.47 12.23 -30.49
C ALA A 1022 49.53 12.80 -29.06
N TYR A 1023 50.73 13.17 -28.63
CA TYR A 1023 51.04 13.85 -27.38
C TYR A 1023 51.60 15.24 -27.68
N VAL A 1024 51.31 16.21 -26.81
CA VAL A 1024 51.79 17.59 -26.97
C VAL A 1024 53.03 17.76 -26.11
N TRP A 1025 54.08 18.37 -26.65
CA TRP A 1025 55.31 18.65 -25.91
C TRP A 1025 55.71 20.11 -25.99
N MET A 1026 56.44 20.56 -24.98
CA MET A 1026 57.12 21.85 -24.96
C MET A 1026 58.47 21.72 -24.26
N ILE A 1027 59.45 22.46 -24.75
CA ILE A 1027 60.81 22.49 -24.22
C ILE A 1027 61.33 23.92 -24.21
N GLU A 1028 62.04 24.28 -23.16
CA GLU A 1028 62.73 25.55 -23.02
C GLU A 1028 64.20 25.27 -22.65
N GLY A 1029 65.08 25.48 -23.63
CA GLY A 1029 66.52 25.35 -23.47
C GLY A 1029 67.22 26.69 -23.30
N VAL A 1030 68.31 26.69 -22.54
CA VAL A 1030 69.24 27.81 -22.43
C VAL A 1030 70.45 27.51 -23.31
N THR A 1031 70.80 28.41 -24.24
CA THR A 1031 71.95 28.24 -25.13
C THR A 1031 73.28 28.37 -24.37
N LYS A 1032 74.41 28.00 -24.99
CA LYS A 1032 75.74 28.26 -24.41
C LYS A 1032 75.97 29.76 -24.11
N ASP A 1033 75.35 30.65 -24.89
CA ASP A 1033 75.36 32.12 -24.72
C ASP A 1033 74.21 32.65 -23.83
N ASP A 1034 73.64 31.81 -22.97
CA ASP A 1034 72.57 32.13 -22.01
C ASP A 1034 71.25 32.72 -22.60
N ARG A 1035 71.01 32.56 -23.91
CA ARG A 1035 69.73 32.88 -24.55
C ARG A 1035 68.70 31.77 -24.30
N VAL A 1036 67.42 32.10 -24.28
CA VAL A 1036 66.33 31.12 -24.09
C VAL A 1036 65.68 30.76 -25.42
N ILE A 1037 65.58 29.47 -25.73
CA ILE A 1037 64.88 28.92 -26.90
C ILE A 1037 63.72 28.05 -26.40
N THR A 1038 62.48 28.48 -26.70
CA THR A 1038 61.27 27.71 -26.38
C THR A 1038 60.67 27.13 -27.66
N LYS A 1039 60.50 25.80 -27.71
CA LYS A 1039 59.77 25.10 -28.77
C LYS A 1039 58.59 24.33 -28.20
N LYS A 1040 57.55 24.15 -29.01
CA LYS A 1040 56.42 23.28 -28.72
C LYS A 1040 55.95 22.59 -29.99
N GLY A 1041 55.36 21.41 -29.86
CA GLY A 1041 54.88 20.62 -30.98
C GLY A 1041 54.09 19.40 -30.53
N THR A 1042 53.86 18.49 -31.46
CA THR A 1042 53.29 17.18 -31.19
C THR A 1042 54.32 16.08 -31.45
N VAL A 1043 54.15 14.94 -30.79
CA VAL A 1043 54.87 13.69 -31.05
C VAL A 1043 53.85 12.56 -31.15
N THR A 1044 54.05 11.65 -32.10
CA THR A 1044 53.24 10.43 -32.20
C THR A 1044 53.91 9.30 -31.43
N LEU A 1045 53.26 8.80 -30.39
CA LEU A 1045 53.62 7.54 -29.75
C LEU A 1045 53.03 6.38 -30.56
N ILE A 1046 53.90 5.53 -31.08
CA ILE A 1046 53.55 4.36 -31.88
C ILE A 1046 53.91 3.10 -31.08
N ARG A 1047 52.96 2.19 -30.91
CA ARG A 1047 53.15 0.81 -30.45
C ARG A 1047 52.28 -0.10 -31.29
#